data_AF-A0A9P6GLL0-F1
#
_entry.id   AF-A0A9P6GLL0-F1
#
_cell.length_a   1.000
_cell.length_b   1.000
_cell.length_c   1.000
_cell.angle_alpha   90.00
_cell.angle_beta   90.00
_cell.angle_gamma   90.00
#
_symmetry.space_group_name_H-M   'P 1'
#
loop_
_entity.id
_entity.type
_entity.pdbx_description
1 polymer ?
#
loop_
_entity_poly.entity_id
_entity_poly.type
_entity_poly.pdbx_seq_one_letter_code
_entity_poly.pdbx_strand_id
1 'polypeptide(L)'
;MKLIHVLAAVTGVQACQKEITARHPHRHSKRQDANVTFPPVLDANEQIIVNSFDNTTISTWSYYYGQSIPASPEHMLTIVRSWTADRWADNGFVSRLDEYYVYLNYPVSHSLTLTYANGSTWEASLEEAVLAADDTTSYPNRIPTFHGYSPTGNASAEYVYVGRGQQIDFERLKELGVELEGKIALAKYGGPFRGLKVKNAQDNGMVGVVTFTDPGDDGNITEANGYAAYPDGPARNPTSVQRGSVQFLSTYPGDPTTPGYASKKDSPRADTSINLPYIPSLPISWLEAQPLLQALNGHGTSGEEVNRTRWVGAIPGADYSTGVGSGASLSLSNVMKENYTTIWDAIGIINGTNADEVVILGNHRDAWIVGGASDPNSGSAVLVELSKAFGKLMQTGWKPTRTIILASWDAEEYGSIGSTEWVEEYIPWLKTAAVSYLNVDIAVSGPYPYTDATPDLHQLATSVMKKVIYPTPGSASQTLYDVWLNVSGEFGVLGAGSDYVPFVHTGGIASLDLGAGGGATDPIYHYHSNYDTYHWMSEFGDPGFHTHKAIGQYIALLAYHLSSDVVLPLEPADYVPELESYLSDLNDTVAEANATIDLSALSSAISTFASAAQDFNALRSQAVLANDMALVSTVNHKARDFSRGFVSQGGLAGREYYKNLLFAPGLDTGYAPVTFPGVAESVTFAKDIEAAQEWVGKTADAVLVAAGILKTYSDWTTFHPPLKSGSKVLVNAWHSRDSTVGTRGYLAEWIHNVNTAQPVCARGSQPVSGEQRLPPVVTYLVDDKEDSRPSKRRRMMENALDQTPDPRSGLATSMLQLLEDEDQPVMFCNFDDDQEGEEPADVRAMRSAIQQFADSVEILSYDDVNTVTSELMQTDRMRFQYPWANDPGKRSVLGSMPPCTSKHRLTLDIHSVKTAKIEPAWLARNSLPRRVVDYVVTLNQDTATEQAWRNLRPLEGASVKSWNHTCRQRHSPIAINIDTKGPMKSWTMASLRLRYGLMRG
;
A
#
# COMPACT_ATOMS: atom_id res chain seq x y z
N MET A 1 49.86 27.14 -30.25
CA MET A 1 49.74 26.77 -28.81
C MET A 1 48.77 27.67 -28.02
N LYS A 2 47.72 28.25 -28.64
CA LYS A 2 46.68 29.06 -27.97
C LYS A 2 45.25 28.82 -28.49
N LEU A 3 45.00 27.64 -29.08
CA LEU A 3 43.71 27.28 -29.68
C LEU A 3 43.10 25.98 -29.12
N ILE A 4 43.77 25.30 -28.19
CA ILE A 4 43.37 23.98 -27.66
C ILE A 4 42.64 24.09 -26.31
N HIS A 5 42.75 25.23 -25.59
CA HIS A 5 42.08 25.43 -24.30
C HIS A 5 40.69 26.07 -24.40
N VAL A 6 40.22 26.46 -25.59
CA VAL A 6 38.87 27.03 -25.77
C VAL A 6 37.83 25.94 -26.09
N LEU A 7 38.21 24.85 -26.77
CA LEU A 7 37.27 23.75 -27.04
C LEU A 7 36.98 22.86 -25.82
N ALA A 8 37.90 22.75 -24.86
CA ALA A 8 37.67 21.96 -23.64
C ALA A 8 36.68 22.61 -22.65
N ALA A 9 36.44 23.91 -22.77
CA ALA A 9 35.51 24.65 -21.90
C ALA A 9 34.05 24.64 -22.41
N VAL A 10 33.81 24.19 -23.64
CA VAL A 10 32.46 24.18 -24.27
C VAL A 10 31.81 22.80 -24.20
N THR A 11 32.58 21.73 -23.99
CA THR A 11 32.08 20.34 -23.88
C THR A 11 31.89 19.86 -22.43
N GLY A 12 31.93 20.77 -21.45
CA GLY A 12 31.83 20.46 -20.01
C GLY A 12 30.69 21.16 -19.27
N VAL A 13 29.74 21.76 -19.99
CA VAL A 13 28.67 22.62 -19.40
C VAL A 13 27.26 22.07 -19.71
N GLN A 14 27.15 20.77 -19.99
CA GLN A 14 25.87 20.03 -19.98
C GLN A 14 25.90 18.96 -18.89
N ALA A 15 26.24 19.38 -17.66
CA ALA A 15 25.91 18.60 -16.47
C ALA A 15 24.40 18.72 -16.22
N CYS A 16 23.68 17.59 -16.32
CA CYS A 16 22.28 17.33 -16.00
C CYS A 16 21.42 18.54 -15.55
N GLN A 17 21.01 19.39 -16.49
CA GLN A 17 20.29 20.64 -16.19
C GLN A 17 18.77 20.42 -15.96
N LYS A 18 18.41 19.30 -15.33
CA LYS A 18 17.02 18.86 -15.11
C LYS A 18 16.75 18.82 -13.60
N GLU A 19 15.87 19.70 -13.11
CA GLU A 19 15.17 19.42 -11.84
C GLU A 19 14.31 18.18 -12.05
N ILE A 20 14.27 17.28 -11.06
CA ILE A 20 13.04 16.52 -10.86
C ILE A 20 12.05 17.46 -10.20
N THR A 21 11.17 18.05 -11.00
CA THR A 21 10.00 18.77 -10.50
C THR A 21 9.08 17.76 -9.80
N ALA A 22 8.36 18.18 -8.75
CA ALA A 22 7.37 17.32 -8.07
C ALA A 22 6.28 16.79 -9.03
N ARG A 23 6.13 17.44 -10.18
CA ARG A 23 5.55 16.89 -11.41
C ARG A 23 6.63 16.85 -12.49
N HIS A 24 7.37 15.76 -12.63
CA HIS A 24 7.72 15.33 -13.98
C HIS A 24 6.41 14.85 -14.58
N PRO A 25 5.91 15.46 -15.67
CA PRO A 25 4.89 14.78 -16.46
C PRO A 25 5.62 13.61 -17.11
N HIS A 26 5.49 12.43 -16.50
CA HIS A 26 5.57 11.17 -17.26
C HIS A 26 4.66 11.36 -18.47
N ARG A 27 5.08 10.90 -19.65
CA ARG A 27 4.25 11.08 -20.84
C ARG A 27 2.95 10.32 -20.61
N HIS A 28 1.83 11.06 -20.61
CA HIS A 28 0.50 10.48 -20.41
C HIS A 28 -0.31 10.50 -21.70
N SER A 29 -1.10 9.46 -21.91
CA SER A 29 -2.07 9.46 -23.01
C SER A 29 -3.26 10.33 -22.65
N LYS A 30 -3.36 11.53 -23.24
CA LYS A 30 -4.53 12.41 -23.05
C LYS A 30 -5.82 11.70 -23.43
N ARG A 31 -6.70 11.47 -22.46
CA ARG A 31 -7.96 10.73 -22.66
C ARG A 31 -9.07 11.67 -23.10
N GLN A 32 -9.10 11.97 -24.39
CA GLN A 32 -10.15 12.75 -25.03
C GLN A 32 -11.28 11.85 -25.54
N ASP A 33 -12.44 11.94 -24.89
CA ASP A 33 -13.73 11.50 -25.43
C ASP A 33 -14.54 12.70 -25.93
N ALA A 34 -15.06 12.61 -27.15
CA ALA A 34 -15.83 13.66 -27.81
C ALA A 34 -17.30 13.73 -27.38
N ASN A 35 -17.83 12.72 -26.68
CA ASN A 35 -19.25 12.62 -26.33
C ASN A 35 -19.51 12.85 -24.83
N VAL A 36 -19.49 14.13 -24.41
CA VAL A 36 -20.05 14.55 -23.12
C VAL A 36 -21.51 14.96 -23.32
N THR A 37 -22.43 14.32 -22.59
CA THR A 37 -23.87 14.66 -22.62
C THR A 37 -24.20 15.57 -21.44
N PHE A 38 -24.80 16.73 -21.69
CA PHE A 38 -25.22 17.67 -20.66
C PHE A 38 -26.74 17.99 -20.76
N PRO A 39 -27.50 18.01 -19.64
CA PRO A 39 -27.09 17.61 -18.29
C PRO A 39 -26.74 16.11 -18.23
N PRO A 40 -25.93 15.67 -17.25
CA PRO A 40 -25.58 14.26 -17.12
C PRO A 40 -26.81 13.36 -16.93
N VAL A 41 -26.78 12.18 -17.56
CA VAL A 41 -27.82 11.17 -17.40
C VAL A 41 -27.40 10.22 -16.27
N LEU A 42 -28.24 10.14 -15.24
CA LEU A 42 -28.05 9.26 -14.09
C LEU A 42 -29.12 8.16 -14.05
N ASP A 43 -28.73 6.96 -13.62
CA ASP A 43 -29.68 5.91 -13.25
C ASP A 43 -30.41 6.25 -11.91
N ALA A 44 -31.39 5.43 -11.52
CA ALA A 44 -32.18 5.68 -10.32
C ALA A 44 -31.37 5.65 -9.00
N ASN A 45 -30.37 4.78 -8.89
CA ASN A 45 -29.49 4.66 -7.73
C ASN A 45 -28.42 5.76 -7.73
N GLU A 46 -27.81 6.03 -8.88
CA GLU A 46 -26.88 7.14 -9.08
C GLU A 46 -27.54 8.47 -8.71
N GLN A 47 -28.79 8.68 -9.14
CA GLN A 47 -29.57 9.86 -8.80
C GLN A 47 -29.85 9.96 -7.28
N ILE A 48 -30.07 8.84 -6.58
CA ILE A 48 -30.21 8.80 -5.12
C ILE A 48 -28.89 9.17 -4.44
N ILE A 49 -27.76 8.60 -4.88
CA ILE A 49 -26.42 8.92 -4.34
C ILE A 49 -26.14 10.41 -4.53
N VAL A 50 -26.20 10.92 -5.76
CA VAL A 50 -25.87 12.30 -6.11
C VAL A 50 -26.75 13.31 -5.37
N ASN A 51 -28.07 13.06 -5.27
CA ASN A 51 -28.99 13.92 -4.52
C ASN A 51 -28.87 13.81 -2.99
N SER A 52 -28.10 12.83 -2.49
CA SER A 52 -27.96 12.64 -1.05
C SER A 52 -26.94 13.56 -0.38
N PHE A 53 -25.97 14.07 -1.17
CA PHE A 53 -24.93 15.00 -0.74
C PHE A 53 -25.47 16.42 -0.53
N ASP A 54 -25.16 16.98 0.63
CA ASP A 54 -25.50 18.36 1.04
C ASP A 54 -24.23 19.07 1.51
N ASN A 55 -23.89 20.17 0.84
CA ASN A 55 -22.74 21.02 1.16
C ASN A 55 -22.85 21.62 2.58
N THR A 56 -24.07 21.82 3.08
CA THR A 56 -24.33 22.31 4.45
C THR A 56 -23.90 21.29 5.52
N THR A 57 -24.17 20.00 5.30
CA THR A 57 -23.71 18.96 6.25
C THR A 57 -22.23 18.68 6.09
N ILE A 58 -21.67 18.71 4.87
CA ILE A 58 -20.21 18.64 4.67
C ILE A 58 -19.49 19.75 5.42
N SER A 59 -19.94 21.01 5.29
CA SER A 59 -19.44 22.16 6.06
C SER A 59 -19.50 21.90 7.57
N THR A 60 -20.58 21.29 8.06
CA THR A 60 -20.72 20.91 9.48
C THR A 60 -19.72 19.83 9.91
N TRP A 61 -19.44 18.84 9.05
CA TRP A 61 -18.43 17.82 9.32
C TRP A 61 -17.01 18.40 9.31
N SER A 62 -16.67 19.19 8.29
CA SER A 62 -15.39 19.89 8.18
C SER A 62 -15.14 20.81 9.39
N TYR A 63 -16.16 21.55 9.85
CA TYR A 63 -16.06 22.33 11.09
C TYR A 63 -15.82 21.46 12.33
N TYR A 64 -16.54 20.33 12.47
CA TYR A 64 -16.37 19.42 13.61
C TYR A 64 -14.93 18.87 13.69
N TYR A 65 -14.40 18.40 12.56
CA TYR A 65 -13.03 17.92 12.48
C TYR A 65 -12.02 19.04 12.70
N GLY A 66 -12.14 20.18 11.99
CA GLY A 66 -11.20 21.31 12.08
C GLY A 66 -11.14 22.02 13.43
N GLN A 67 -12.09 21.75 14.33
CA GLN A 67 -12.10 22.30 15.71
C GLN A 67 -11.70 21.23 16.76
N SER A 68 -11.36 20.01 16.35
CA SER A 68 -11.02 18.89 17.24
C SER A 68 -9.53 18.85 17.59
N ILE A 69 -9.10 19.62 18.59
CA ILE A 69 -7.74 19.59 19.18
C ILE A 69 -7.35 18.18 19.67
N PRO A 70 -6.04 17.87 19.77
CA PRO A 70 -5.51 17.08 20.86
C PRO A 70 -4.98 17.90 22.05
N ALA A 71 -5.50 17.66 23.26
CA ALA A 71 -4.83 18.04 24.52
C ALA A 71 -3.71 17.06 24.94
N SER A 72 -3.43 16.09 24.07
CA SER A 72 -2.36 15.08 24.05
C SER A 72 -2.78 14.03 23.01
N PRO A 73 -1.83 13.33 22.35
CA PRO A 73 -2.16 12.21 21.46
C PRO A 73 -3.08 11.18 22.13
N GLU A 74 -2.85 10.90 23.41
CA GLU A 74 -3.58 9.87 24.17
C GLU A 74 -5.08 10.17 24.41
N HIS A 75 -5.50 11.44 24.53
CA HIS A 75 -6.87 11.77 24.98
C HIS A 75 -7.88 12.06 23.86
N MET A 76 -7.48 12.62 22.71
CA MET A 76 -8.43 13.10 21.70
C MET A 76 -8.52 12.24 20.45
N LEU A 77 -7.50 11.44 20.15
CA LEU A 77 -7.63 10.29 19.25
C LEU A 77 -8.80 9.38 19.67
N THR A 78 -9.24 9.42 20.94
CA THR A 78 -10.38 8.63 21.44
C THR A 78 -11.75 9.18 21.05
N ILE A 79 -11.93 10.50 20.94
CA ILE A 79 -13.26 11.06 20.67
C ILE A 79 -13.57 11.09 19.17
N VAL A 80 -12.63 11.58 18.35
CA VAL A 80 -12.87 11.74 16.91
C VAL A 80 -13.03 10.38 16.22
N ARG A 81 -12.15 9.41 16.49
CA ARG A 81 -12.25 8.05 15.92
C ARG A 81 -13.60 7.38 16.21
N SER A 82 -14.08 7.50 17.45
CA SER A 82 -15.36 6.92 17.88
C SER A 82 -16.52 7.67 17.25
N TRP A 83 -16.44 9.01 17.15
CA TRP A 83 -17.44 9.81 16.43
C TRP A 83 -17.53 9.43 14.95
N THR A 84 -16.40 9.22 14.26
CA THR A 84 -16.38 8.78 12.85
C THR A 84 -17.01 7.40 12.69
N ALA A 85 -16.60 6.43 13.52
CA ALA A 85 -17.18 5.09 13.55
C ALA A 85 -18.69 5.11 13.86
N ASP A 86 -19.12 5.91 14.83
CA ASP A 86 -20.51 6.08 15.24
C ASP A 86 -21.35 6.74 14.13
N ARG A 87 -20.81 7.74 13.41
CA ARG A 87 -21.48 8.37 12.25
C ARG A 87 -21.70 7.39 11.11
N TRP A 88 -20.75 6.49 10.84
CA TRP A 88 -20.96 5.43 9.85
C TRP A 88 -21.97 4.39 10.34
N ALA A 89 -21.98 4.07 11.62
CA ALA A 89 -22.95 3.15 12.23
C ALA A 89 -24.38 3.72 12.22
N ASP A 90 -24.54 5.02 12.50
CA ASP A 90 -25.81 5.76 12.36
C ASP A 90 -26.38 5.66 10.92
N ASN A 91 -25.50 5.57 9.92
CA ASN A 91 -25.84 5.43 8.50
C ASN A 91 -25.95 3.97 8.02
N GLY A 92 -25.81 2.98 8.91
CA GLY A 92 -26.06 1.56 8.62
C GLY A 92 -24.83 0.71 8.29
N PHE A 93 -23.62 1.23 8.46
CA PHE A 93 -22.39 0.44 8.39
C PHE A 93 -22.19 -0.36 9.69
N VAL A 94 -21.48 -1.49 9.61
CA VAL A 94 -20.93 -2.15 10.80
C VAL A 94 -19.55 -1.55 11.06
N SER A 95 -19.43 -0.74 12.12
CA SER A 95 -18.19 -0.03 12.44
C SER A 95 -17.39 -0.71 13.57
N ARG A 96 -16.06 -0.60 13.49
CA ARG A 96 -15.10 -1.00 14.54
C ARG A 96 -13.89 -0.05 14.58
N LEU A 97 -13.02 -0.26 15.55
CA LEU A 97 -11.71 0.40 15.64
C LEU A 97 -10.63 -0.69 15.63
N ASP A 98 -9.63 -0.55 14.77
CA ASP A 98 -8.46 -1.42 14.72
C ASP A 98 -7.27 -0.67 15.36
N GLU A 99 -6.51 -1.34 16.25
CA GLU A 99 -5.45 -0.68 17.06
C GLU A 99 -4.04 -1.14 16.67
N TYR A 100 -3.10 -0.19 16.57
CA TYR A 100 -1.66 -0.42 16.40
C TYR A 100 -0.86 0.34 17.46
N TYR A 101 0.35 -0.10 17.78
CA TYR A 101 1.18 0.46 18.85
C TYR A 101 2.53 0.92 18.31
N VAL A 102 2.56 2.16 17.82
CA VAL A 102 3.57 2.67 16.89
C VAL A 102 4.55 3.64 17.54
N TYR A 103 5.75 3.73 16.98
CA TYR A 103 6.76 4.71 17.39
C TYR A 103 6.46 6.09 16.80
N LEU A 104 6.28 7.12 17.64
CA LEU A 104 6.18 8.53 17.23
C LEU A 104 7.11 9.42 18.09
N ASN A 105 7.35 10.66 17.67
CA ASN A 105 8.02 11.64 18.51
C ASN A 105 7.36 13.04 18.43
N TYR A 106 7.42 13.80 19.53
CA TYR A 106 6.79 15.12 19.63
C TYR A 106 7.73 16.14 20.28
N PRO A 107 7.63 17.45 19.96
CA PRO A 107 8.55 18.46 20.46
C PRO A 107 8.35 18.71 21.96
N VAL A 108 9.48 18.84 22.67
CA VAL A 108 9.54 19.27 24.08
C VAL A 108 10.01 20.72 24.16
N SER A 109 11.05 21.06 23.41
CA SER A 109 11.58 22.42 23.29
C SER A 109 12.49 22.53 22.07
N HIS A 110 12.49 23.70 21.45
CA HIS A 110 13.36 24.04 20.32
C HIS A 110 13.88 25.47 20.45
N SER A 111 14.96 25.81 19.74
CA SER A 111 15.42 27.19 19.58
C SER A 111 16.27 27.33 18.33
N LEU A 112 16.19 28.49 17.67
CA LEU A 112 17.06 28.86 16.55
C LEU A 112 17.57 30.29 16.75
N THR A 113 18.90 30.43 16.84
CA THR A 113 19.59 31.71 16.99
C THR A 113 20.55 31.93 15.83
N LEU A 114 20.43 33.06 15.14
CA LEU A 114 21.43 33.57 14.19
C LEU A 114 22.45 34.42 14.94
N THR A 115 23.73 34.16 14.72
CA THR A 115 24.85 35.02 15.12
C THR A 115 25.50 35.60 13.88
N TYR A 116 25.48 36.92 13.74
CA TYR A 116 26.11 37.65 12.64
C TYR A 116 27.63 37.77 12.87
N ALA A 117 28.40 38.01 11.80
CA ALA A 117 29.87 38.14 11.87
C ALA A 117 30.38 39.28 12.78
N ASN A 118 29.53 40.26 13.11
CA ASN A 118 29.83 41.33 14.07
C ASN A 118 29.60 40.91 15.55
N GLY A 119 29.15 39.68 15.81
CA GLY A 119 28.84 39.15 17.13
C GLY A 119 27.46 39.52 17.69
N SER A 120 26.63 40.25 16.94
CA SER A 120 25.22 40.46 17.30
C SER A 120 24.39 39.20 17.00
N THR A 121 23.26 39.05 17.69
CA THR A 121 22.37 37.89 17.55
C THR A 121 20.94 38.29 17.19
N TRP A 122 20.23 37.36 16.54
CA TRP A 122 18.79 37.38 16.33
C TRP A 122 18.22 36.00 16.68
N GLU A 123 17.02 35.96 17.26
CA GLU A 123 16.35 34.72 17.69
C GLU A 123 15.02 34.57 16.94
N ALA A 124 14.77 33.37 16.41
CA ALA A 124 13.50 33.03 15.79
C ALA A 124 12.43 32.85 16.87
N SER A 125 11.18 33.22 16.55
CA SER A 125 10.03 32.95 17.43
C SER A 125 9.63 31.48 17.44
N LEU A 126 9.79 30.79 16.31
CA LEU A 126 9.32 29.42 16.06
C LEU A 126 7.79 29.26 16.29
N GLU A 127 7.04 30.36 16.19
CA GLU A 127 5.60 30.44 16.42
C GLU A 127 4.86 31.09 15.24
N GLU A 128 3.70 30.51 14.90
CA GLU A 128 2.72 31.13 14.00
C GLU A 128 1.85 32.14 14.77
N ALA A 129 1.65 33.31 14.18
CA ALA A 129 0.86 34.39 14.77
C ALA A 129 -0.59 33.97 15.03
N VAL A 130 -1.13 34.36 16.19
CA VAL A 130 -2.56 34.24 16.50
C VAL A 130 -3.32 35.32 15.73
N LEU A 131 -4.34 34.92 14.96
CA LEU A 131 -5.14 35.80 14.11
C LEU A 131 -6.53 35.98 14.73
N ALA A 132 -6.93 37.23 14.98
CA ALA A 132 -8.22 37.53 15.62
C ALA A 132 -9.46 37.16 14.77
N ALA A 133 -9.29 36.95 13.46
CA ALA A 133 -10.34 36.52 12.55
C ALA A 133 -10.55 34.98 12.54
N ASP A 134 -9.52 34.21 12.93
CA ASP A 134 -9.50 32.75 12.81
C ASP A 134 -9.25 32.13 14.19
N ASP A 135 -10.33 31.69 14.83
CA ASP A 135 -10.33 31.18 16.20
C ASP A 135 -9.43 29.95 16.39
N THR A 136 -9.35 29.10 15.36
CA THR A 136 -8.44 27.94 15.24
C THR A 136 -7.00 28.31 15.58
N THR A 137 -6.54 29.49 15.16
CA THR A 137 -5.15 29.94 15.37
C THR A 137 -4.80 30.24 16.83
N SER A 138 -5.81 30.38 17.69
CA SER A 138 -5.69 30.82 19.10
C SER A 138 -5.78 29.68 20.12
N TYR A 139 -5.94 28.43 19.67
CA TYR A 139 -6.19 27.30 20.55
C TYR A 139 -5.05 27.05 21.57
N PRO A 140 -5.34 26.63 22.81
CA PRO A 140 -4.35 26.62 23.89
C PRO A 140 -3.31 25.50 23.81
N ASN A 141 -3.57 24.44 23.04
CA ASN A 141 -2.67 23.28 22.90
C ASN A 141 -2.06 23.20 21.49
N ARG A 142 -1.71 24.35 20.88
CA ARG A 142 -1.03 24.38 19.58
C ARG A 142 0.26 23.57 19.65
N ILE A 143 0.45 22.70 18.67
CA ILE A 143 1.70 21.95 18.54
C ILE A 143 2.76 22.92 17.98
N PRO A 144 3.95 23.03 18.61
CA PRO A 144 5.03 23.89 18.13
C PRO A 144 5.44 23.61 16.69
N THR A 145 6.24 24.48 16.09
CA THR A 145 6.83 24.21 14.77
C THR A 145 7.92 23.13 14.86
N PHE A 146 7.76 22.02 14.15
CA PHE A 146 8.71 20.89 14.20
C PHE A 146 8.58 19.99 12.98
N HIS A 147 9.56 19.11 12.82
CA HIS A 147 9.45 17.96 11.92
C HIS A 147 9.26 16.67 12.73
N GLY A 148 8.27 15.85 12.34
CA GLY A 148 8.14 14.48 12.85
C GLY A 148 9.36 13.65 12.49
N TYR A 149 9.84 12.83 13.42
CA TYR A 149 11.09 12.05 13.37
C TYR A 149 12.40 12.84 13.23
N SER A 150 12.39 14.17 13.36
CA SER A 150 13.63 14.91 13.64
C SER A 150 14.19 14.45 15.00
N PRO A 151 15.48 14.12 15.13
CA PRO A 151 16.06 13.62 16.37
C PRO A 151 16.31 14.73 17.39
N THR A 152 16.44 14.36 18.66
CA THR A 152 16.98 15.27 19.68
C THR A 152 18.45 15.56 19.39
N GLY A 153 18.82 16.83 19.28
CA GLY A 153 20.18 17.23 18.96
C GLY A 153 20.39 18.74 18.94
N ASN A 154 21.63 19.16 19.15
CA ASN A 154 22.06 20.54 19.10
C ASN A 154 23.16 20.70 18.05
N ALA A 155 23.08 21.74 17.23
CA ALA A 155 24.07 22.07 16.20
C ALA A 155 24.39 23.57 16.26
N SER A 156 25.67 23.93 16.32
CA SER A 156 26.13 25.32 16.30
C SER A 156 27.25 25.46 15.28
N ALA A 157 26.98 26.06 14.12
CA ALA A 157 27.90 26.12 12.98
C ALA A 157 27.59 27.28 12.03
N GLU A 158 28.55 27.61 11.16
CA GLU A 158 28.25 28.34 9.92
C GLU A 158 27.25 27.53 9.07
N TYR A 159 26.47 28.23 8.25
CA TYR A 159 25.40 27.63 7.44
C TYR A 159 25.53 28.00 5.97
N VAL A 160 24.95 27.17 5.11
CA VAL A 160 24.96 27.29 3.65
C VAL A 160 23.52 27.28 3.16
N TYR A 161 23.18 28.18 2.22
CA TYR A 161 21.92 28.05 1.49
C TYR A 161 22.05 26.95 0.43
N VAL A 162 21.20 25.92 0.51
CA VAL A 162 21.29 24.70 -0.30
C VAL A 162 20.18 24.55 -1.34
N GLY A 163 19.54 25.67 -1.72
CA GLY A 163 18.46 25.66 -2.70
C GLY A 163 17.28 24.82 -2.22
N ARG A 164 16.93 23.77 -2.96
CA ARG A 164 15.86 22.83 -2.60
C ARG A 164 16.37 21.54 -1.94
N GLY A 165 17.68 21.37 -1.74
CA GLY A 165 18.24 20.19 -1.09
C GLY A 165 18.04 18.88 -1.88
N GLN A 166 17.95 18.94 -3.22
CA GLN A 166 18.11 17.76 -4.08
C GLN A 166 19.56 17.29 -4.06
N GLN A 167 19.84 16.02 -4.40
CA GLN A 167 21.23 15.54 -4.51
C GLN A 167 22.05 16.43 -5.46
N ILE A 168 21.47 16.77 -6.60
CA ILE A 168 22.07 17.69 -7.59
C ILE A 168 22.32 19.11 -7.05
N ASP A 169 21.58 19.59 -6.05
CA ASP A 169 21.88 20.90 -5.42
C ASP A 169 23.18 20.81 -4.59
N PHE A 170 23.38 19.71 -3.87
CA PHE A 170 24.62 19.45 -3.10
C PHE A 170 25.81 19.13 -4.01
N GLU A 171 25.61 18.37 -5.10
CA GLU A 171 26.63 18.17 -6.13
C GLU A 171 27.08 19.49 -6.73
N ARG A 172 26.13 20.36 -7.10
CA ARG A 172 26.42 21.69 -7.65
C ARG A 172 27.21 22.57 -6.68
N LEU A 173 26.91 22.51 -5.39
CA LEU A 173 27.68 23.22 -4.35
C LEU A 173 29.13 22.69 -4.27
N LYS A 174 29.34 21.38 -4.35
CA LYS A 174 30.69 20.79 -4.39
C LYS A 174 31.48 21.20 -5.64
N GLU A 175 30.83 21.24 -6.81
CA GLU A 175 31.46 21.75 -8.05
C GLU A 175 31.94 23.20 -7.91
N LEU A 176 31.20 24.02 -7.17
CA LEU A 176 31.52 25.42 -6.87
C LEU A 176 32.56 25.57 -5.75
N GLY A 177 33.04 24.47 -5.16
CA GLY A 177 34.03 24.48 -4.08
C GLY A 177 33.46 24.89 -2.72
N VAL A 178 32.17 24.68 -2.49
CA VAL A 178 31.51 24.96 -1.20
C VAL A 178 31.74 23.80 -0.23
N GLU A 179 32.39 24.10 0.91
CA GLU A 179 32.57 23.15 2.00
C GLU A 179 31.25 22.94 2.78
N LEU A 180 30.74 21.70 2.77
CA LEU A 180 29.46 21.33 3.40
C LEU A 180 29.63 20.65 4.76
N GLU A 181 30.71 19.89 4.97
CA GLU A 181 30.92 19.11 6.18
C GLU A 181 30.98 20.02 7.42
N GLY A 182 30.26 19.64 8.48
CA GLY A 182 30.17 20.41 9.71
C GLY A 182 29.33 21.68 9.64
N LYS A 183 28.67 21.98 8.50
CA LYS A 183 27.77 23.15 8.34
C LYS A 183 26.32 22.80 8.65
N ILE A 184 25.48 23.83 8.84
CA ILE A 184 24.02 23.70 8.87
C ILE A 184 23.45 24.00 7.48
N ALA A 185 22.48 23.21 7.01
CA ALA A 185 21.78 23.45 5.74
C ALA A 185 20.60 24.39 5.95
N LEU A 186 20.52 25.46 5.16
CA LEU A 186 19.30 26.27 5.00
C LEU A 186 18.66 25.91 3.66
N ALA A 187 17.51 25.24 3.70
CA ALA A 187 16.85 24.68 2.51
C ALA A 187 15.43 25.23 2.33
N LYS A 188 15.04 25.47 1.08
CA LYS A 188 13.67 25.80 0.71
C LYS A 188 12.83 24.52 0.55
N TYR A 189 11.53 24.58 0.85
CA TYR A 189 10.53 23.58 0.46
C TYR A 189 10.34 23.48 -1.08
N GLY A 190 9.53 22.51 -1.51
CA GLY A 190 9.38 22.15 -2.92
C GLY A 190 10.58 21.39 -3.48
N GLY A 191 10.43 20.78 -4.66
CA GLY A 191 11.40 19.81 -5.17
C GLY A 191 11.22 18.45 -4.47
N PRO A 192 12.23 17.93 -3.75
CA PRO A 192 12.16 16.63 -3.11
C PRO A 192 11.34 16.68 -1.82
N PHE A 193 10.83 15.51 -1.40
CA PHE A 193 10.22 15.33 -0.09
C PHE A 193 11.15 15.80 1.05
N ARG A 194 10.56 16.34 2.12
CA ARG A 194 11.31 17.03 3.18
C ARG A 194 12.28 16.12 3.94
N GLY A 195 11.94 14.84 4.15
CA GLY A 195 12.87 13.86 4.72
C GLY A 195 14.14 13.67 3.87
N LEU A 196 14.04 13.75 2.55
CA LEU A 196 15.19 13.65 1.65
C LEU A 196 16.08 14.88 1.67
N LYS A 197 15.55 16.08 1.95
CA LYS A 197 16.38 17.27 2.20
C LYS A 197 17.30 17.04 3.41
N VAL A 198 16.75 16.42 4.47
CA VAL A 198 17.52 16.08 5.68
C VAL A 198 18.51 14.94 5.40
N LYS A 199 18.07 13.88 4.71
CA LYS A 199 18.95 12.78 4.28
C LYS A 199 20.12 13.27 3.44
N ASN A 200 19.85 14.07 2.41
CA ASN A 200 20.86 14.57 1.49
C ASN A 200 21.84 15.52 2.22
N ALA A 201 21.39 16.38 3.13
CA ALA A 201 22.30 17.19 3.96
C ALA A 201 23.20 16.31 4.85
N GLN A 202 22.61 15.29 5.48
CA GLN A 202 23.30 14.32 6.33
C GLN A 202 24.36 13.50 5.57
N ASP A 203 24.03 13.00 4.38
CA ASP A 203 24.94 12.27 3.49
C ASP A 203 26.09 13.15 2.96
N ASN A 204 25.96 14.47 3.08
CA ASN A 204 26.98 15.48 2.78
C ASN A 204 27.74 15.97 4.03
N GLY A 205 27.60 15.29 5.18
CA GLY A 205 28.33 15.60 6.41
C GLY A 205 27.85 16.85 7.15
N MET A 206 26.68 17.39 6.78
CA MET A 206 26.08 18.54 7.46
C MET A 206 25.50 18.13 8.82
N VAL A 207 25.47 19.05 9.79
CA VAL A 207 25.17 18.74 11.20
C VAL A 207 23.77 19.18 11.67
N GLY A 208 22.98 19.79 10.80
CA GLY A 208 21.60 20.17 11.07
C GLY A 208 20.94 20.85 9.88
N VAL A 209 19.60 20.95 9.89
CA VAL A 209 18.82 21.48 8.76
C VAL A 209 17.72 22.44 9.20
N VAL A 210 17.60 23.58 8.52
CA VAL A 210 16.50 24.53 8.66
C VAL A 210 15.73 24.61 7.34
N THR A 211 14.42 24.38 7.36
CA THR A 211 13.55 24.43 6.17
C THR A 211 12.60 25.61 6.21
N PHE A 212 12.29 26.20 5.05
CA PHE A 212 11.31 27.28 4.95
C PHE A 212 10.52 27.24 3.63
N THR A 213 9.29 27.76 3.64
CA THR A 213 8.46 27.91 2.42
C THR A 213 8.70 29.30 1.85
N ASP A 214 8.98 29.45 0.56
CA ASP A 214 9.32 30.75 -0.03
C ASP A 214 8.16 31.32 -0.87
N PRO A 215 7.81 32.62 -0.74
CA PRO A 215 6.78 33.26 -1.57
C PRO A 215 7.03 33.18 -3.09
N GLY A 216 8.27 32.93 -3.54
CA GLY A 216 8.59 32.71 -4.95
C GLY A 216 7.99 31.42 -5.53
N ASP A 217 7.56 30.48 -4.67
CA ASP A 217 6.82 29.29 -5.08
C ASP A 217 5.28 29.49 -5.02
N ASP A 218 4.79 30.62 -4.48
CA ASP A 218 3.35 31.01 -4.44
C ASP A 218 2.85 31.70 -5.74
N GLY A 219 3.74 31.89 -6.72
CA GLY A 219 3.38 32.43 -8.04
C GLY A 219 2.92 33.90 -7.97
N ASN A 220 1.71 34.18 -8.47
CA ASN A 220 1.21 35.57 -8.55
C ASN A 220 0.60 36.08 -7.24
N ILE A 221 0.17 35.20 -6.33
CA ILE A 221 -0.64 35.59 -5.18
C ILE A 221 0.25 35.87 -3.96
N THR A 222 0.93 37.01 -4.02
CA THR A 222 1.92 37.47 -3.03
C THR A 222 1.72 38.93 -2.64
N GLU A 223 2.22 39.33 -1.47
CA GLU A 223 2.23 40.74 -1.03
C GLU A 223 3.02 41.65 -1.97
N ALA A 224 4.10 41.14 -2.59
CA ALA A 224 4.88 41.86 -3.59
C ALA A 224 4.05 42.24 -4.84
N ASN A 225 3.03 41.44 -5.16
CA ASN A 225 2.08 41.70 -6.26
C ASN A 225 0.82 42.47 -5.81
N GLY A 226 0.78 42.95 -4.56
CA GLY A 226 -0.29 43.79 -4.03
C GLY A 226 -1.49 43.04 -3.42
N TYR A 227 -1.38 41.73 -3.23
CA TYR A 227 -2.40 40.95 -2.49
C TYR A 227 -2.13 41.02 -0.99
N ALA A 228 -3.16 41.28 -0.18
CA ALA A 228 -3.03 41.17 1.28
C ALA A 228 -2.76 39.71 1.68
N ALA A 229 -1.94 39.52 2.71
CA ALA A 229 -1.71 38.23 3.32
C ALA A 229 -2.91 37.76 4.16
N TYR A 230 -3.09 36.45 4.25
CA TYR A 230 -4.06 35.82 5.16
C TYR A 230 -3.88 36.32 6.60
N PRO A 231 -4.95 36.75 7.30
CA PRO A 231 -6.37 36.50 7.01
C PRO A 231 -7.04 37.58 6.14
N ASP A 232 -6.38 38.71 5.89
CA ASP A 232 -6.98 39.87 5.21
C ASP A 232 -7.00 39.74 3.68
N GLY A 233 -6.38 38.68 3.13
CA GLY A 233 -6.39 38.38 1.71
C GLY A 233 -5.79 37.02 1.34
N PRO A 234 -5.66 36.75 0.03
CA PRO A 234 -5.36 35.43 -0.49
C PRO A 234 -3.87 35.04 -0.46
N ALA A 235 -2.95 35.96 -0.13
CA ALA A 235 -1.51 35.65 -0.10
C ALA A 235 -1.11 34.88 1.17
N ARG A 236 0.01 34.15 1.12
CA ARG A 236 0.55 33.41 2.26
C ARG A 236 0.77 34.31 3.47
N ASN A 237 0.42 33.85 4.67
CA ASN A 237 0.73 34.58 5.90
C ASN A 237 2.25 34.58 6.15
N PRO A 238 2.88 35.73 6.49
CA PRO A 238 4.32 35.82 6.73
C PRO A 238 4.91 34.82 7.73
N THR A 239 4.13 34.44 8.74
CA THR A 239 4.54 33.53 9.82
C THR A 239 4.15 32.07 9.58
N SER A 240 3.52 31.72 8.45
CA SER A 240 3.09 30.36 8.12
C SER A 240 4.26 29.36 8.09
N VAL A 241 4.14 28.22 8.79
CA VAL A 241 5.19 27.19 8.84
C VAL A 241 4.65 25.82 8.44
N GLN A 242 5.22 25.21 7.40
CA GLN A 242 4.89 23.84 7.01
C GLN A 242 5.55 22.84 7.98
N ARG A 243 4.74 22.10 8.76
CA ARG A 243 5.20 20.92 9.52
C ARG A 243 5.33 19.70 8.60
N GLY A 244 5.74 18.55 9.14
CA GLY A 244 5.81 17.32 8.36
C GLY A 244 6.80 16.29 8.88
N SER A 245 6.60 15.03 8.55
CA SER A 245 7.57 13.96 8.78
C SER A 245 8.83 14.16 7.96
N VAL A 246 10.00 13.87 8.56
CA VAL A 246 11.30 13.72 7.89
C VAL A 246 11.78 12.27 7.83
N GLN A 247 10.86 11.30 7.94
CA GLN A 247 11.12 9.89 7.56
C GLN A 247 11.73 9.82 6.16
N PHE A 248 12.50 8.78 5.86
CA PHE A 248 12.98 8.51 4.50
C PHE A 248 11.94 7.65 3.78
N LEU A 249 10.79 8.26 3.46
CA LEU A 249 9.66 7.58 2.81
C LEU A 249 10.04 6.91 1.49
N SER A 250 11.04 7.40 0.77
CA SER A 250 11.52 6.68 -0.43
C SER A 250 12.12 5.33 -0.10
N THR A 251 12.58 5.06 1.12
CA THR A 251 13.08 3.74 1.59
C THR A 251 11.93 2.80 1.97
N TYR A 252 11.06 3.20 2.92
CA TYR A 252 9.78 2.55 3.23
C TYR A 252 8.86 3.47 4.07
N PRO A 253 7.52 3.30 4.02
CA PRO A 253 6.52 3.96 4.85
C PRO A 253 6.15 3.08 6.07
N GLY A 254 5.17 3.50 6.87
CA GLY A 254 4.73 2.76 8.06
C GLY A 254 5.52 3.12 9.32
N ASP A 255 5.27 2.39 10.41
CA ASP A 255 6.05 2.51 11.64
C ASP A 255 7.52 2.18 11.33
N PRO A 256 8.47 3.13 11.54
CA PRO A 256 9.88 2.93 11.24
C PRO A 256 10.52 1.76 12.01
N THR A 257 9.84 1.25 13.05
CA THR A 257 10.32 0.16 13.90
C THR A 257 9.74 -1.22 13.56
N THR A 258 8.74 -1.34 12.67
CA THR A 258 8.12 -2.65 12.31
C THR A 258 7.99 -2.88 10.80
N PRO A 259 9.05 -2.67 9.99
CA PRO A 259 8.93 -2.81 8.53
C PRO A 259 8.53 -4.24 8.12
N GLY A 260 7.40 -4.38 7.43
CA GLY A 260 6.92 -5.62 6.85
C GLY A 260 5.95 -6.44 7.72
N TYR A 261 5.55 -5.95 8.90
CA TYR A 261 4.58 -6.62 9.78
C TYR A 261 3.92 -5.65 10.76
N ALA A 262 2.60 -5.79 10.92
CA ALA A 262 1.78 -4.91 11.74
C ALA A 262 2.33 -4.65 13.16
N SER A 263 2.35 -3.37 13.53
CA SER A 263 2.87 -2.83 14.77
C SER A 263 1.93 -3.10 15.95
N LYS A 264 2.16 -4.21 16.65
CA LYS A 264 1.48 -4.60 17.89
C LYS A 264 2.43 -4.47 19.09
N LYS A 265 1.88 -4.54 20.31
CA LYS A 265 2.64 -4.29 21.56
C LYS A 265 3.80 -5.26 21.80
N ASP A 266 3.71 -6.45 21.22
CA ASP A 266 4.67 -7.55 21.27
C ASP A 266 5.41 -7.75 19.93
N SER A 267 5.12 -6.93 18.90
CA SER A 267 5.89 -6.93 17.65
C SER A 267 7.36 -6.55 17.94
N PRO A 268 8.34 -7.31 17.40
CA PRO A 268 9.75 -6.96 17.44
C PRO A 268 9.99 -5.54 16.92
N ARG A 269 11.09 -4.91 17.33
CA ARG A 269 11.42 -3.53 16.95
C ARG A 269 12.77 -3.48 16.27
N ALA A 270 12.77 -3.04 15.01
CA ALA A 270 13.94 -2.89 14.17
C ALA A 270 14.74 -1.63 14.52
N ASP A 271 15.98 -1.58 14.06
CA ASP A 271 16.77 -0.35 14.05
C ASP A 271 16.25 0.61 12.97
N THR A 272 16.18 1.89 13.30
CA THR A 272 15.56 2.91 12.45
C THR A 272 16.58 3.70 11.60
N SER A 273 17.89 3.42 11.69
CA SER A 273 18.92 4.31 11.12
C SER A 273 18.90 4.41 9.60
N ILE A 274 18.30 3.43 8.91
CA ILE A 274 18.13 3.41 7.45
C ILE A 274 16.91 4.19 6.97
N ASN A 275 16.02 4.59 7.89
CA ASN A 275 14.71 5.16 7.58
C ASN A 275 14.44 6.50 8.31
N LEU A 276 15.16 6.83 9.39
CA LEU A 276 15.05 8.08 10.11
C LEU A 276 16.38 8.88 10.12
N PRO A 277 16.34 10.22 10.17
CA PRO A 277 17.54 11.04 10.25
C PRO A 277 18.18 11.04 11.64
N TYR A 278 19.50 11.20 11.68
CA TYR A 278 20.31 11.36 12.90
C TYR A 278 20.84 12.80 13.11
N ILE A 279 20.56 13.73 12.20
CA ILE A 279 20.83 15.17 12.38
C ILE A 279 19.55 15.96 12.70
N PRO A 280 19.59 16.93 13.64
CA PRO A 280 18.41 17.68 14.03
C PRO A 280 17.94 18.66 12.94
N SER A 281 16.64 18.79 12.79
CA SER A 281 16.01 19.70 11.82
C SER A 281 14.79 20.45 12.37
N LEU A 282 14.56 21.66 11.86
CA LEU A 282 13.42 22.52 12.21
C LEU A 282 12.83 23.22 10.97
N PRO A 283 11.49 23.31 10.84
CA PRO A 283 10.84 24.21 9.89
C PRO A 283 10.63 25.60 10.49
N ILE A 284 10.77 26.65 9.66
CA ILE A 284 10.54 28.05 10.02
C ILE A 284 9.69 28.77 8.97
N SER A 285 9.18 29.94 9.33
CA SER A 285 8.42 30.81 8.42
C SER A 285 9.33 31.53 7.43
N TRP A 286 8.75 32.09 6.36
CA TRP A 286 9.55 32.90 5.41
C TRP A 286 10.03 34.22 6.02
N LEU A 287 9.24 34.79 6.94
CA LEU A 287 9.62 35.97 7.71
C LEU A 287 10.85 35.68 8.59
N GLU A 288 10.96 34.49 9.16
CA GLU A 288 12.12 34.04 9.94
C GLU A 288 13.31 33.64 9.06
N ALA A 289 13.07 33.15 7.84
CA ALA A 289 14.13 32.87 6.87
C ALA A 289 14.76 34.15 6.30
N GLN A 290 14.05 35.28 6.32
CA GLN A 290 14.53 36.57 5.82
C GLN A 290 15.86 37.04 6.44
N PRO A 291 16.02 37.20 7.78
CA PRO A 291 17.30 37.59 8.37
C PRO A 291 18.41 36.55 8.12
N LEU A 292 18.06 35.26 8.02
CA LEU A 292 18.98 34.18 7.72
C LEU A 292 19.55 34.30 6.30
N LEU A 293 18.72 34.54 5.29
CA LEU A 293 19.19 34.74 3.92
C LEU A 293 19.93 36.07 3.76
N GLN A 294 19.44 37.15 4.38
CA GLN A 294 20.07 38.47 4.30
C GLN A 294 21.49 38.51 4.88
N ALA A 295 21.79 37.68 5.89
CA ALA A 295 23.14 37.55 6.44
C ALA A 295 24.12 36.82 5.51
N LEU A 296 23.64 36.15 4.45
CA LEU A 296 24.45 35.53 3.41
C LEU A 296 24.66 36.43 2.18
N ASN A 297 23.97 37.57 2.09
CA ASN A 297 23.98 38.43 0.91
C ASN A 297 25.41 38.85 0.50
N GLY A 298 25.75 38.68 -0.78
CA GLY A 298 27.06 38.99 -1.34
C GLY A 298 28.22 38.08 -0.87
N HIS A 299 27.94 36.98 -0.17
CA HIS A 299 28.94 36.02 0.30
C HIS A 299 28.83 34.66 -0.40
N GLY A 300 29.97 34.12 -0.84
CA GLY A 300 30.05 32.91 -1.65
C GLY A 300 29.65 33.15 -3.11
N THR A 301 29.13 32.11 -3.77
CA THR A 301 28.53 32.21 -5.12
C THR A 301 27.14 32.83 -5.04
N SER A 302 26.81 33.76 -5.95
CA SER A 302 25.48 34.37 -6.04
C SER A 302 24.42 33.38 -6.52
N GLY A 303 23.15 33.59 -6.16
CA GLY A 303 22.07 32.68 -6.54
C GLY A 303 21.87 32.52 -8.06
N GLU A 304 22.23 33.53 -8.85
CA GLU A 304 22.23 33.47 -10.32
C GLU A 304 23.38 32.58 -10.85
N GLU A 305 24.59 32.71 -10.30
CA GLU A 305 25.78 31.94 -10.71
C GLU A 305 25.73 30.46 -10.28
N VAL A 306 24.98 30.14 -9.21
CA VAL A 306 24.69 28.74 -8.88
C VAL A 306 23.97 28.04 -10.04
N ASN A 307 23.14 28.78 -10.80
CA ASN A 307 22.47 28.33 -12.02
C ASN A 307 21.64 27.03 -11.82
N ARG A 308 20.89 26.99 -10.73
CA ARG A 308 19.91 25.94 -10.41
C ARG A 308 18.50 26.50 -10.49
N THR A 309 17.57 25.72 -11.04
CA THR A 309 16.18 26.14 -11.22
C THR A 309 15.54 26.45 -9.85
N ARG A 310 14.76 27.54 -9.77
CA ARG A 310 14.09 28.01 -8.54
C ARG A 310 15.02 28.17 -7.32
N TRP A 311 16.33 28.33 -7.53
CA TRP A 311 17.30 28.60 -6.47
C TRP A 311 17.04 29.96 -5.81
N VAL A 312 16.89 31.00 -6.62
CA VAL A 312 16.44 32.33 -6.18
C VAL A 312 14.92 32.30 -5.92
N GLY A 313 14.50 32.83 -4.77
CA GLY A 313 13.10 32.98 -4.37
C GLY A 313 12.63 34.45 -4.41
N ALA A 314 11.63 34.79 -3.59
CA ALA A 314 11.02 36.13 -3.54
C ALA A 314 10.95 36.75 -2.13
N ILE A 315 11.74 36.25 -1.16
CA ILE A 315 11.85 36.84 0.19
C ILE A 315 12.50 38.24 0.09
N PRO A 316 11.90 39.31 0.65
CA PRO A 316 12.38 40.67 0.43
C PRO A 316 13.82 40.90 0.92
N GLY A 317 14.67 41.39 0.02
CA GLY A 317 16.05 41.76 0.32
C GLY A 317 17.05 40.60 0.42
N ALA A 318 16.65 39.36 0.15
CA ALA A 318 17.56 38.22 0.00
C ALA A 318 18.08 38.12 -1.44
N ASP A 319 19.38 37.87 -1.64
CA ASP A 319 19.98 37.59 -2.95
C ASP A 319 20.24 36.09 -3.23
N TYR A 320 19.96 35.23 -2.23
CA TYR A 320 20.10 33.78 -2.29
C TYR A 320 21.52 33.27 -2.62
N SER A 321 22.53 34.05 -2.24
CA SER A 321 23.93 33.60 -2.28
C SER A 321 24.17 32.41 -1.34
N THR A 322 25.16 31.58 -1.69
CA THR A 322 25.50 30.36 -0.93
C THR A 322 25.98 30.61 0.50
N GLY A 323 26.51 31.81 0.79
CA GLY A 323 26.86 32.26 2.15
C GLY A 323 28.31 32.03 2.59
N VAL A 324 29.14 31.43 1.74
CA VAL A 324 30.54 31.08 2.07
C VAL A 324 31.36 32.33 2.41
N GLY A 325 31.95 32.34 3.60
CA GLY A 325 32.76 33.47 4.09
C GLY A 325 31.94 34.65 4.61
N SER A 326 30.63 34.48 4.86
CA SER A 326 29.80 35.45 5.59
C SER A 326 30.24 35.64 7.04
N GLY A 327 30.78 34.59 7.68
CA GLY A 327 31.01 34.54 9.13
C GLY A 327 29.72 34.49 9.95
N ALA A 328 28.57 34.29 9.31
CA ALA A 328 27.29 34.11 9.98
C ALA A 328 27.13 32.63 10.41
N SER A 329 26.54 32.40 11.58
CA SER A 329 26.36 31.06 12.14
C SER A 329 24.98 30.89 12.79
N LEU A 330 24.46 29.67 12.75
CA LEU A 330 23.24 29.27 13.42
C LEU A 330 23.56 28.43 14.64
N SER A 331 22.78 28.61 15.70
CA SER A 331 22.68 27.68 16.82
C SER A 331 21.26 27.14 16.86
N LEU A 332 21.11 25.86 16.57
CA LEU A 332 19.87 25.10 16.53
C LEU A 332 19.86 24.11 17.71
N SER A 333 18.76 24.10 18.46
CA SER A 333 18.47 23.11 19.50
C SER A 333 17.13 22.47 19.16
N ASN A 334 17.09 21.14 19.15
CA ASN A 334 15.85 20.38 19.01
C ASN A 334 15.80 19.32 20.12
N VAL A 335 14.73 19.31 20.93
CA VAL A 335 14.51 18.32 21.98
C VAL A 335 13.14 17.69 21.77
N MET A 336 13.14 16.38 21.57
CA MET A 336 11.98 15.58 21.22
C MET A 336 11.70 14.53 22.30
N LYS A 337 10.42 14.29 22.56
CA LYS A 337 9.94 13.15 23.34
C LYS A 337 9.58 12.05 22.36
N GLU A 338 10.42 11.03 22.30
CA GLU A 338 10.14 9.76 21.63
C GLU A 338 9.19 8.92 22.49
N ASN A 339 8.19 8.29 21.89
CA ASN A 339 7.20 7.50 22.60
C ASN A 339 6.53 6.47 21.70
N TYR A 340 6.35 5.25 22.22
CA TYR A 340 5.42 4.30 21.60
C TYR A 340 4.00 4.58 22.08
N THR A 341 3.10 4.91 21.15
CA THR A 341 1.69 5.23 21.41
C THR A 341 0.76 4.30 20.66
N THR A 342 -0.46 4.11 21.17
CA THR A 342 -1.50 3.48 20.36
C THR A 342 -2.04 4.51 19.36
N ILE A 343 -2.30 4.04 18.13
CA ILE A 343 -3.06 4.72 17.07
C ILE A 343 -4.28 3.85 16.72
N TRP A 344 -5.28 4.44 16.06
CA TRP A 344 -6.55 3.76 15.81
C TRP A 344 -7.19 4.11 14.47
N ASP A 345 -7.31 3.11 13.61
CA ASP A 345 -8.09 3.23 12.39
C ASP A 345 -9.57 2.97 12.71
N ALA A 346 -10.46 3.83 12.21
CA ALA A 346 -11.89 3.53 12.24
C ALA A 346 -12.27 2.83 10.93
N ILE A 347 -12.91 1.67 11.03
CA ILE A 347 -13.28 0.82 9.90
C ILE A 347 -14.80 0.62 9.87
N GLY A 348 -15.47 0.97 8.77
CA GLY A 348 -16.91 0.82 8.56
C GLY A 348 -17.21 -0.11 7.39
N ILE A 349 -18.09 -1.10 7.58
CA ILE A 349 -18.30 -2.19 6.60
C ILE A 349 -19.78 -2.28 6.17
N ILE A 350 -20.03 -2.37 4.85
CA ILE A 350 -21.26 -2.91 4.27
C ILE A 350 -20.93 -4.24 3.58
N ASN A 351 -21.45 -5.35 4.12
CA ASN A 351 -21.26 -6.68 3.53
C ASN A 351 -21.93 -6.78 2.15
N GLY A 352 -21.17 -7.25 1.16
CA GLY A 352 -21.66 -7.59 -0.17
C GLY A 352 -22.50 -8.87 -0.19
N THR A 353 -23.12 -9.14 -1.34
CA THR A 353 -23.72 -10.45 -1.63
C THR A 353 -22.67 -11.48 -2.08
N ASN A 354 -21.57 -11.02 -2.66
CA ASN A 354 -20.29 -11.69 -2.78
C ASN A 354 -19.36 -11.21 -1.66
N ALA A 355 -18.89 -12.12 -0.80
CA ALA A 355 -17.96 -11.82 0.28
C ALA A 355 -16.48 -11.90 -0.14
N ASP A 356 -16.19 -12.50 -1.30
CA ASP A 356 -14.84 -12.77 -1.79
C ASP A 356 -14.24 -11.57 -2.57
N GLU A 357 -14.97 -10.45 -2.66
CA GLU A 357 -14.54 -9.22 -3.31
C GLU A 357 -14.84 -8.01 -2.41
N VAL A 358 -13.84 -7.15 -2.20
CA VAL A 358 -13.96 -5.93 -1.38
C VAL A 358 -13.48 -4.68 -2.12
N VAL A 359 -14.23 -3.58 -2.00
CA VAL A 359 -13.86 -2.24 -2.45
C VAL A 359 -13.59 -1.40 -1.22
N ILE A 360 -12.40 -0.82 -1.13
CA ILE A 360 -11.94 -0.07 0.04
C ILE A 360 -11.88 1.41 -0.32
N LEU A 361 -12.36 2.26 0.57
CA LEU A 361 -12.26 3.71 0.49
C LEU A 361 -11.54 4.22 1.73
N GLY A 362 -10.56 5.10 1.56
CA GLY A 362 -9.76 5.60 2.67
C GLY A 362 -9.42 7.09 2.60
N ASN A 363 -9.09 7.62 3.78
CA ASN A 363 -8.69 8.99 4.07
C ASN A 363 -8.09 8.97 5.49
N HIS A 364 -6.97 9.62 5.74
CA HIS A 364 -6.49 9.80 7.10
C HIS A 364 -7.28 10.86 7.87
N ARG A 365 -7.02 10.96 9.17
CA ARG A 365 -7.80 11.79 10.10
C ARG A 365 -6.92 12.60 11.04
N ASP A 366 -5.69 12.15 11.27
CA ASP A 366 -4.69 12.95 11.95
C ASP A 366 -4.19 14.09 11.05
N ALA A 367 -3.86 15.21 11.70
CA ALA A 367 -3.25 16.39 11.09
C ALA A 367 -2.18 16.92 12.07
N TRP A 368 -1.21 17.69 11.58
CA TRP A 368 -0.17 18.28 12.44
C TRP A 368 -0.64 19.22 13.58
N ILE A 369 -1.89 19.68 13.55
CA ILE A 369 -2.39 20.82 14.33
C ILE A 369 -3.88 20.69 14.68
N VAL A 370 -4.40 21.64 15.46
CA VAL A 370 -5.84 21.97 15.43
C VAL A 370 -6.13 22.67 14.11
N GLY A 371 -7.09 22.17 13.34
CA GLY A 371 -7.30 22.59 11.96
C GLY A 371 -7.21 21.37 11.04
N GLY A 372 -6.37 21.43 10.02
CA GLY A 372 -6.30 20.40 8.98
C GLY A 372 -7.57 20.38 8.14
N ALA A 373 -8.16 21.55 7.86
CA ALA A 373 -9.47 21.67 7.23
C ALA A 373 -9.47 21.24 5.76
N SER A 374 -8.33 21.44 5.07
CA SER A 374 -8.02 20.82 3.79
C SER A 374 -7.46 19.42 4.03
N ASP A 375 -6.41 19.33 4.84
CA ASP A 375 -5.58 18.14 5.03
C ASP A 375 -5.69 17.60 6.46
N PRO A 376 -6.32 16.43 6.67
CA PRO A 376 -7.07 15.59 5.71
C PRO A 376 -8.58 15.85 5.75
N ASN A 377 -9.05 16.83 6.53
CA ASN A 377 -10.43 16.81 7.00
C ASN A 377 -11.47 17.21 5.94
N SER A 378 -11.02 17.72 4.79
CA SER A 378 -11.87 17.83 3.59
C SER A 378 -12.33 16.44 3.11
N GLY A 379 -11.42 15.46 3.09
CA GLY A 379 -11.71 14.06 2.79
C GLY A 379 -12.51 13.34 3.88
N SER A 380 -12.19 13.58 5.15
CA SER A 380 -12.94 12.98 6.28
C SER A 380 -14.40 13.46 6.30
N ALA A 381 -14.64 14.74 6.00
CA ALA A 381 -15.98 15.28 5.80
C ALA A 381 -16.72 14.62 4.61
N VAL A 382 -16.00 14.36 3.51
CA VAL A 382 -16.52 13.65 2.33
C VAL A 382 -16.88 12.19 2.65
N LEU A 383 -16.05 11.43 3.36
CA LEU A 383 -16.37 10.03 3.71
C LEU A 383 -17.57 9.91 4.66
N VAL A 384 -17.72 10.83 5.62
CA VAL A 384 -18.91 10.87 6.48
C VAL A 384 -20.18 11.16 5.65
N GLU A 385 -20.12 12.11 4.72
CA GLU A 385 -21.25 12.42 3.83
C GLU A 385 -21.56 11.29 2.84
N LEU A 386 -20.54 10.59 2.33
CA LEU A 386 -20.67 9.39 1.51
C LEU A 386 -21.40 8.27 2.28
N SER A 387 -21.05 8.05 3.55
CA SER A 387 -21.74 7.03 4.36
C SER A 387 -23.26 7.30 4.45
N LYS A 388 -23.66 8.58 4.57
CA LYS A 388 -25.07 9.04 4.53
C LYS A 388 -25.73 8.80 3.18
N ALA A 389 -25.00 8.96 2.06
CA ALA A 389 -25.50 8.66 0.73
C ALA A 389 -25.75 7.15 0.51
N PHE A 390 -24.79 6.31 0.89
CA PHE A 390 -24.96 4.85 0.86
C PHE A 390 -26.04 4.36 1.84
N GLY A 391 -26.15 4.97 3.02
CA GLY A 391 -27.22 4.70 3.98
C GLY A 391 -28.62 4.96 3.42
N LYS A 392 -28.80 6.03 2.63
CA LYS A 392 -30.05 6.30 1.90
C LYS A 392 -30.28 5.32 0.75
N LEU A 393 -29.22 4.91 0.04
CA LEU A 393 -29.34 3.91 -1.03
C LEU A 393 -29.78 2.55 -0.47
N MET A 394 -29.18 2.08 0.64
CA MET A 394 -29.58 0.84 1.31
C MET A 394 -31.05 0.84 1.77
N GLN A 395 -31.63 1.99 2.09
CA GLN A 395 -33.05 2.11 2.46
C GLN A 395 -34.02 1.79 1.32
N THR A 396 -33.58 1.77 0.05
CA THR A 396 -34.40 1.28 -1.08
C THR A 396 -34.48 -0.25 -1.16
N GLY A 397 -33.64 -0.96 -0.39
CA GLY A 397 -33.42 -2.39 -0.50
C GLY A 397 -32.23 -2.77 -1.39
N TRP A 398 -31.52 -1.79 -1.97
CA TRP A 398 -30.21 -2.04 -2.61
C TRP A 398 -29.23 -2.66 -1.61
N LYS A 399 -28.40 -3.57 -2.12
CA LYS A 399 -27.23 -4.13 -1.44
C LYS A 399 -26.11 -4.18 -2.47
N PRO A 400 -24.85 -3.89 -2.10
CA PRO A 400 -23.77 -4.01 -3.05
C PRO A 400 -23.52 -5.48 -3.39
N THR A 401 -22.99 -5.73 -4.59
CA THR A 401 -22.50 -7.05 -4.98
C THR A 401 -21.26 -7.37 -4.16
N ARG A 402 -20.31 -6.43 -4.06
CA ARG A 402 -19.02 -6.58 -3.36
C ARG A 402 -19.07 -5.90 -1.99
N THR A 403 -18.27 -6.33 -1.04
CA THR A 403 -18.22 -5.68 0.28
C THR A 403 -17.59 -4.28 0.14
N ILE A 404 -18.18 -3.27 0.79
CA ILE A 404 -17.62 -1.92 0.86
C ILE A 404 -16.99 -1.74 2.24
N ILE A 405 -15.76 -1.23 2.26
CA ILE A 405 -15.05 -0.86 3.48
C ILE A 405 -14.70 0.62 3.40
N LEU A 406 -15.14 1.39 4.40
CA LEU A 406 -14.60 2.73 4.67
C LEU A 406 -13.53 2.60 5.73
N ALA A 407 -12.41 3.30 5.55
CA ALA A 407 -11.33 3.39 6.50
C ALA A 407 -11.00 4.86 6.77
N SER A 408 -10.78 5.18 8.05
CA SER A 408 -10.33 6.48 8.52
C SER A 408 -9.02 6.24 9.24
N TRP A 409 -7.92 6.45 8.53
CA TRP A 409 -6.57 6.09 8.94
C TRP A 409 -6.04 7.06 10.01
N ASP A 410 -5.04 6.61 10.77
CA ASP A 410 -4.40 7.37 11.85
C ASP A 410 -2.87 7.34 11.71
N ALA A 411 -2.22 8.44 12.12
CA ALA A 411 -0.79 8.67 11.94
C ALA A 411 -0.28 8.58 10.48
N GLU A 412 -1.09 9.02 9.50
CA GLU A 412 -0.61 9.17 8.11
C GLU A 412 0.50 10.21 8.05
N GLU A 413 0.35 11.33 8.74
CA GLU A 413 1.26 12.48 8.65
C GLU A 413 2.71 12.12 8.98
N TYR A 414 2.90 11.08 9.82
CA TYR A 414 4.22 10.55 10.14
C TYR A 414 4.80 9.63 9.06
N GLY A 415 3.98 8.98 8.25
CA GLY A 415 4.39 8.19 7.08
C GLY A 415 3.40 7.12 6.62
N SER A 416 2.13 7.48 6.40
CA SER A 416 1.04 6.56 6.04
C SER A 416 0.93 5.35 6.99
N ILE A 417 1.02 5.60 8.31
CA ILE A 417 1.23 4.52 9.29
C ILE A 417 0.00 3.62 9.41
N GLY A 418 -1.16 4.12 9.84
CA GLY A 418 -2.35 3.29 10.06
C GLY A 418 -2.72 2.42 8.85
N SER A 419 -2.77 3.02 7.66
CA SER A 419 -3.02 2.28 6.40
C SER A 419 -1.93 1.24 6.10
N THR A 420 -0.66 1.51 6.38
CA THR A 420 0.44 0.54 6.21
C THR A 420 0.29 -0.62 7.18
N GLU A 421 0.14 -0.35 8.49
CA GLU A 421 -0.01 -1.39 9.50
C GLU A 421 -1.25 -2.27 9.24
N TRP A 422 -2.35 -1.66 8.77
CA TRP A 422 -3.57 -2.37 8.40
C TRP A 422 -3.38 -3.25 7.16
N VAL A 423 -2.73 -2.74 6.12
CA VAL A 423 -2.41 -3.59 4.97
C VAL A 423 -1.46 -4.71 5.38
N GLU A 424 -0.46 -4.48 6.24
CA GLU A 424 0.45 -5.54 6.70
C GLU A 424 -0.25 -6.61 7.56
N GLU A 425 -1.23 -6.24 8.40
CA GLU A 425 -2.06 -7.20 9.14
C GLU A 425 -2.92 -8.06 8.20
N TYR A 426 -3.47 -7.44 7.14
CA TYR A 426 -4.50 -8.04 6.30
C TYR A 426 -4.04 -8.49 4.90
N ILE A 427 -2.76 -8.32 4.54
CA ILE A 427 -2.22 -8.56 3.19
C ILE A 427 -2.53 -9.95 2.60
N PRO A 428 -2.55 -11.08 3.36
CA PRO A 428 -2.86 -12.39 2.78
C PRO A 428 -4.28 -12.48 2.25
N TRP A 429 -5.24 -11.80 2.90
CA TRP A 429 -6.63 -11.72 2.46
C TRP A 429 -6.80 -10.66 1.37
N LEU A 430 -6.22 -9.47 1.53
CA LEU A 430 -6.30 -8.39 0.54
C LEU A 430 -5.80 -8.81 -0.85
N LYS A 431 -4.72 -9.61 -0.90
CA LYS A 431 -4.21 -10.18 -2.17
C LYS A 431 -5.23 -11.05 -2.92
N THR A 432 -6.21 -11.62 -2.23
CA THR A 432 -7.25 -12.49 -2.82
C THR A 432 -8.62 -11.83 -2.96
N ALA A 433 -8.89 -10.75 -2.22
CA ALA A 433 -10.22 -10.15 -2.13
C ALA A 433 -10.31 -8.68 -2.57
N ALA A 434 -9.23 -7.90 -2.45
CA ALA A 434 -9.29 -6.47 -2.75
C ALA A 434 -9.45 -6.21 -4.25
N VAL A 435 -10.57 -5.61 -4.64
CA VAL A 435 -10.86 -5.13 -5.99
C VAL A 435 -10.12 -3.84 -6.26
N SER A 436 -10.30 -2.85 -5.39
CA SER A 436 -9.61 -1.57 -5.49
C SER A 436 -9.57 -0.82 -4.16
N TYR A 437 -8.67 0.16 -4.11
CA TYR A 437 -8.58 1.18 -3.07
C TYR A 437 -8.85 2.56 -3.68
N LEU A 438 -9.77 3.32 -3.10
CA LEU A 438 -10.05 4.70 -3.50
C LEU A 438 -9.66 5.64 -2.35
N ASN A 439 -8.66 6.48 -2.59
CA ASN A 439 -8.18 7.48 -1.67
C ASN A 439 -8.93 8.80 -1.89
N VAL A 440 -9.27 9.49 -0.80
CA VAL A 440 -9.71 10.88 -0.83
C VAL A 440 -9.10 11.59 0.38
N ASP A 441 -7.84 11.95 0.25
CA ASP A 441 -7.07 12.70 1.24
C ASP A 441 -7.53 14.17 1.26
N ILE A 442 -6.81 15.05 0.57
CA ILE A 442 -7.22 16.44 0.33
C ILE A 442 -8.27 16.45 -0.78
N ALA A 443 -9.52 16.17 -0.39
CA ALA A 443 -10.68 16.35 -1.25
C ALA A 443 -10.72 17.75 -1.86
N VAL A 444 -10.40 18.79 -1.09
CA VAL A 444 -10.36 20.18 -1.55
C VAL A 444 -9.27 21.00 -0.84
N SER A 445 -8.46 21.68 -1.64
CA SER A 445 -7.60 22.83 -1.28
C SER A 445 -7.67 23.94 -2.34
N GLY A 446 -8.66 23.89 -3.24
CA GLY A 446 -8.92 24.86 -4.31
C GLY A 446 -9.85 24.29 -5.38
N PRO A 447 -10.14 25.03 -6.46
CA PRO A 447 -11.22 24.71 -7.39
C PRO A 447 -10.84 23.72 -8.50
N TYR A 448 -9.56 23.41 -8.75
CA TYR A 448 -9.15 22.64 -9.93
C TYR A 448 -8.99 21.14 -9.64
N PRO A 449 -9.80 20.27 -10.26
CA PRO A 449 -9.79 18.84 -9.97
C PRO A 449 -8.53 18.13 -10.51
N TYR A 450 -8.04 17.17 -9.75
CA TYR A 450 -6.95 16.27 -10.14
C TYR A 450 -7.31 14.81 -9.79
N THR A 451 -6.61 13.87 -10.42
CA THR A 451 -6.67 12.45 -10.04
C THR A 451 -5.43 11.72 -10.53
N ASP A 452 -4.92 10.83 -9.68
CA ASP A 452 -3.78 9.97 -9.95
C ASP A 452 -4.27 8.52 -9.78
N ALA A 453 -3.92 7.60 -10.69
CA ALA A 453 -4.57 6.27 -10.70
C ALA A 453 -3.71 5.16 -11.31
N THR A 454 -4.04 3.91 -10.99
CA THR A 454 -3.62 2.77 -11.80
C THR A 454 -4.39 2.79 -13.14
N PRO A 455 -3.71 2.52 -14.29
CA PRO A 455 -4.33 2.68 -15.60
C PRO A 455 -5.67 1.95 -15.82
N ASP A 456 -5.87 0.81 -15.19
CA ASP A 456 -7.11 0.03 -15.27
C ASP A 456 -8.35 0.72 -14.67
N LEU A 457 -8.18 1.78 -13.89
CA LEU A 457 -9.27 2.63 -13.39
C LEU A 457 -9.56 3.83 -14.31
N HIS A 458 -8.74 4.14 -15.32
CA HIS A 458 -8.86 5.36 -16.13
C HIS A 458 -10.21 5.46 -16.88
N GLN A 459 -10.69 4.35 -17.47
CA GLN A 459 -11.98 4.35 -18.16
C GLN A 459 -13.16 4.57 -17.19
N LEU A 460 -13.18 3.89 -16.03
CA LEU A 460 -14.20 4.11 -15.01
C LEU A 460 -14.16 5.57 -14.53
N ALA A 461 -12.98 6.04 -14.13
CA ALA A 461 -12.76 7.38 -13.60
C ALA A 461 -13.29 8.46 -14.55
N THR A 462 -12.88 8.46 -15.83
CA THR A 462 -13.38 9.44 -16.83
C THR A 462 -14.87 9.29 -17.14
N SER A 463 -15.42 8.07 -17.11
CA SER A 463 -16.87 7.86 -17.33
C SER A 463 -17.72 8.44 -16.20
N VAL A 464 -17.25 8.35 -14.95
CA VAL A 464 -17.95 8.86 -13.76
C VAL A 464 -17.75 10.36 -13.60
N MET A 465 -16.60 10.93 -14.01
CA MET A 465 -16.42 12.38 -14.05
C MET A 465 -17.47 13.08 -14.93
N LYS A 466 -17.89 12.46 -16.04
CA LYS A 466 -18.96 12.98 -16.92
C LYS A 466 -20.35 12.94 -16.26
N LYS A 467 -20.52 12.20 -15.15
CA LYS A 467 -21.78 12.10 -14.39
C LYS A 467 -21.93 13.19 -13.32
N VAL A 468 -20.84 13.85 -12.93
CA VAL A 468 -20.82 14.86 -11.87
C VAL A 468 -20.84 16.27 -12.47
N ILE A 469 -21.79 17.10 -12.05
CA ILE A 469 -21.80 18.53 -12.37
C ILE A 469 -20.80 19.24 -11.46
N TYR A 470 -19.93 20.08 -12.01
CA TYR A 470 -18.87 20.74 -11.26
C TYR A 470 -19.16 22.23 -11.03
N PRO A 471 -18.86 22.81 -9.86
CA PRO A 471 -19.28 24.16 -9.47
C PRO A 471 -18.35 25.26 -10.01
N THR A 472 -18.12 25.29 -11.33
CA THR A 472 -17.23 26.29 -11.95
C THR A 472 -17.81 27.71 -11.83
N PRO A 473 -17.06 28.70 -11.29
CA PRO A 473 -17.51 30.09 -11.23
C PRO A 473 -17.93 30.63 -12.61
N GLY A 474 -19.16 31.12 -12.70
CA GLY A 474 -19.72 31.66 -13.96
C GLY A 474 -20.20 30.62 -14.99
N SER A 475 -20.12 29.31 -14.69
CA SER A 475 -20.55 28.24 -15.59
C SER A 475 -21.35 27.17 -14.85
N ALA A 476 -22.65 27.08 -15.16
CA ALA A 476 -23.55 26.05 -14.61
C ALA A 476 -23.66 24.80 -15.52
N SER A 477 -22.87 24.74 -16.60
CA SER A 477 -23.04 23.77 -17.70
C SER A 477 -21.77 22.98 -18.00
N GLN A 478 -21.05 22.56 -16.95
CA GLN A 478 -19.85 21.73 -17.06
C GLN A 478 -19.90 20.54 -16.11
N THR A 479 -19.33 19.44 -16.57
CA THR A 479 -19.05 18.24 -15.77
C THR A 479 -17.67 18.32 -15.15
N LEU A 480 -17.40 17.49 -14.15
CA LEU A 480 -16.06 17.31 -13.56
C LEU A 480 -15.03 16.95 -14.64
N TYR A 481 -15.45 16.15 -15.64
CA TYR A 481 -14.61 15.77 -16.78
C TYR A 481 -14.23 16.98 -17.64
N ASP A 482 -15.17 17.88 -17.93
CA ASP A 482 -14.91 19.08 -18.73
C ASP A 482 -13.89 20.02 -18.05
N VAL A 483 -13.92 20.10 -16.72
CA VAL A 483 -12.97 20.93 -15.96
C VAL A 483 -11.61 20.26 -15.89
N TRP A 484 -11.54 18.97 -15.51
CA TRP A 484 -10.30 18.19 -15.48
C TRP A 484 -9.59 18.16 -16.85
N LEU A 485 -10.34 18.01 -17.95
CA LEU A 485 -9.80 18.01 -19.31
C LEU A 485 -9.18 19.37 -19.71
N ASN A 486 -9.72 20.47 -19.20
CA ASN A 486 -9.17 21.81 -19.42
C ASN A 486 -7.95 22.12 -18.52
N VAL A 487 -7.82 21.44 -17.37
CA VAL A 487 -6.67 21.58 -16.45
C VAL A 487 -5.49 20.73 -16.92
N SER A 488 -5.70 19.43 -17.17
CA SER A 488 -4.66 18.51 -17.67
C SER A 488 -5.19 17.59 -18.78
N GLY A 489 -6.30 16.90 -18.53
CA GLY A 489 -6.76 15.75 -19.32
C GLY A 489 -5.90 14.49 -19.16
N GLU A 490 -5.12 14.44 -18.07
CA GLU A 490 -4.10 13.43 -17.76
C GLU A 490 -4.29 12.93 -16.32
N PHE A 491 -4.05 11.63 -16.10
CA PHE A 491 -3.97 11.00 -14.79
C PHE A 491 -2.52 11.00 -14.32
N GLY A 492 -2.24 11.37 -13.07
CA GLY A 492 -0.90 11.17 -12.53
C GLY A 492 -0.61 9.71 -12.16
N VAL A 493 0.68 9.40 -12.01
CA VAL A 493 1.14 8.10 -11.50
C VAL A 493 1.14 8.14 -9.96
N LEU A 494 0.75 7.04 -9.31
CA LEU A 494 0.74 6.94 -7.84
C LEU A 494 2.16 6.76 -7.28
N GLY A 495 2.59 7.69 -6.42
CA GLY A 495 3.91 7.71 -5.79
C GLY A 495 3.87 7.31 -4.32
N ALA A 496 4.32 8.21 -3.43
CA ALA A 496 4.43 8.02 -1.97
C ALA A 496 3.49 8.93 -1.15
N GLY A 497 2.55 9.61 -1.79
CA GLY A 497 1.96 10.85 -1.27
C GLY A 497 0.83 10.74 -0.26
N SER A 498 0.25 9.54 -0.03
CA SER A 498 -0.88 9.30 0.87
C SER A 498 -1.13 7.79 1.04
N ASP A 499 -2.17 7.40 1.79
CA ASP A 499 -2.53 6.05 2.21
C ASP A 499 -2.73 4.99 1.09
N TYR A 500 -2.74 5.37 -0.20
CA TYR A 500 -2.77 4.41 -1.31
C TYR A 500 -1.47 3.59 -1.44
N VAL A 501 -0.37 4.06 -0.85
CA VAL A 501 0.98 3.50 -0.92
C VAL A 501 1.04 2.00 -0.60
N PRO A 502 0.60 1.52 0.58
CA PRO A 502 0.61 0.10 0.90
C PRO A 502 -0.21 -0.75 -0.08
N PHE A 503 -1.37 -0.25 -0.53
CA PHE A 503 -2.25 -0.96 -1.45
C PHE A 503 -1.62 -1.16 -2.84
N VAL A 504 -1.01 -0.13 -3.41
CA VAL A 504 -0.44 -0.20 -4.75
C VAL A 504 0.95 -0.85 -4.76
N HIS A 505 1.82 -0.55 -3.79
CA HIS A 505 3.23 -0.98 -3.82
C HIS A 505 3.52 -2.32 -3.15
N THR A 506 2.77 -2.70 -2.11
CA THR A 506 2.87 -4.03 -1.47
C THR A 506 1.68 -4.93 -1.85
N GLY A 507 0.49 -4.36 -2.00
CA GLY A 507 -0.71 -5.07 -2.42
C GLY A 507 -0.76 -5.41 -3.91
N GLY A 508 -0.26 -4.53 -4.78
CA GLY A 508 -0.52 -4.61 -6.23
C GLY A 508 -2.01 -4.43 -6.55
N ILE A 509 -2.73 -3.67 -5.72
CA ILE A 509 -4.17 -3.43 -5.80
C ILE A 509 -4.43 -2.22 -6.72
N ALA A 510 -5.47 -2.27 -7.53
CA ALA A 510 -5.91 -1.15 -8.35
C ALA A 510 -6.28 0.02 -7.45
N SER A 511 -5.65 1.18 -7.64
CA SER A 511 -5.71 2.30 -6.71
C SER A 511 -5.96 3.61 -7.44
N LEU A 512 -6.68 4.53 -6.80
CA LEU A 512 -6.92 5.87 -7.32
C LEU A 512 -6.92 6.87 -6.17
N ASP A 513 -6.31 8.03 -6.40
CA ASP A 513 -6.36 9.22 -5.56
C ASP A 513 -7.05 10.37 -6.33
N LEU A 514 -7.78 11.22 -5.62
CA LEU A 514 -8.57 12.31 -6.20
C LEU A 514 -8.75 13.47 -5.23
N GLY A 515 -8.92 14.66 -5.80
CA GLY A 515 -9.28 15.86 -5.07
C GLY A 515 -9.38 17.08 -5.97
N ALA A 516 -9.37 18.27 -5.37
CA ALA A 516 -9.25 19.54 -6.07
C ALA A 516 -8.24 20.46 -5.38
N GLY A 517 -7.43 21.18 -6.15
CA GLY A 517 -6.35 22.03 -5.64
C GLY A 517 -6.36 23.43 -6.26
N GLY A 518 -5.53 24.31 -5.70
CA GLY A 518 -5.37 25.70 -6.18
C GLY A 518 -4.60 25.81 -7.50
N GLY A 519 -5.00 26.77 -8.33
CA GLY A 519 -4.29 27.23 -9.52
C GLY A 519 -3.50 28.52 -9.28
N ALA A 520 -2.86 29.04 -10.32
CA ALA A 520 -1.90 30.15 -10.24
C ALA A 520 -2.48 31.52 -9.80
N THR A 521 -3.80 31.63 -9.62
CA THR A 521 -4.50 32.85 -9.20
C THR A 521 -5.44 32.64 -8.00
N ASP A 522 -5.48 31.43 -7.44
CA ASP A 522 -6.34 31.10 -6.30
C ASP A 522 -5.67 31.46 -4.97
N PRO A 523 -6.43 31.55 -3.86
CA PRO A 523 -5.86 31.75 -2.54
C PRO A 523 -4.80 30.70 -2.19
N ILE A 524 -3.71 31.15 -1.59
CA ILE A 524 -2.61 30.26 -1.21
C ILE A 524 -3.06 29.35 -0.08
N TYR A 525 -2.87 28.05 -0.29
CA TYR A 525 -3.07 27.02 0.72
C TYR A 525 -1.90 26.96 1.70
N HIS A 526 -2.21 27.02 3.00
CA HIS A 526 -1.26 26.97 4.12
C HIS A 526 -1.04 25.52 4.60
N TYR A 527 -0.63 24.66 3.67
CA TYR A 527 -0.29 23.25 3.91
C TYR A 527 0.58 23.02 5.16
N HIS A 528 0.11 22.13 6.05
CA HIS A 528 0.69 21.76 7.36
C HIS A 528 1.00 22.93 8.33
N SER A 529 0.37 24.09 8.10
CA SER A 529 0.53 25.32 8.90
C SER A 529 -0.71 25.57 9.73
N ASN A 530 -0.56 26.30 10.85
CA ASN A 530 -1.64 26.67 11.79
C ASN A 530 -2.74 27.56 11.16
N TYR A 531 -2.70 27.73 9.82
CA TYR A 531 -3.66 28.43 8.98
C TYR A 531 -4.42 27.51 7.99
N ASP A 532 -4.17 26.19 7.96
CA ASP A 532 -5.13 25.25 7.36
C ASP A 532 -6.32 25.05 8.30
N THR A 533 -7.25 25.99 8.25
CA THR A 533 -8.34 26.11 9.21
C THR A 533 -9.69 26.13 8.52
N TYR A 534 -10.76 25.87 9.29
CA TYR A 534 -12.10 25.98 8.76
C TYR A 534 -12.39 27.40 8.24
N HIS A 535 -11.85 28.44 8.87
CA HIS A 535 -11.97 29.83 8.42
C HIS A 535 -11.32 30.03 7.04
N TRP A 536 -10.08 29.55 6.83
CA TRP A 536 -9.46 29.59 5.50
C TRP A 536 -10.32 28.84 4.46
N MET A 537 -10.82 27.65 4.81
CA MET A 537 -11.64 26.86 3.90
C MET A 537 -12.97 27.54 3.55
N SER A 538 -13.66 28.13 4.52
CA SER A 538 -14.98 28.73 4.31
C SER A 538 -14.96 30.09 3.62
N GLU A 539 -13.88 30.86 3.77
CA GLU A 539 -13.72 32.20 3.18
C GLU A 539 -12.93 32.19 1.86
N PHE A 540 -11.99 31.25 1.69
CA PHE A 540 -11.05 31.23 0.56
C PHE A 540 -11.03 29.90 -0.21
N GLY A 541 -10.94 28.75 0.46
CA GLY A 541 -10.70 27.45 -0.18
C GLY A 541 -11.88 26.89 -1.00
N ASP A 542 -13.07 26.81 -0.39
CA ASP A 542 -14.33 26.40 -1.05
C ASP A 542 -15.53 27.10 -0.41
N PRO A 543 -15.73 28.42 -0.65
CA PRO A 543 -16.85 29.16 -0.07
C PRO A 543 -18.20 28.54 -0.44
N GLY A 544 -18.89 28.02 0.58
CA GLY A 544 -20.15 27.29 0.42
C GLY A 544 -20.02 25.77 0.23
N PHE A 545 -18.80 25.20 0.32
CA PHE A 545 -18.53 23.75 0.28
C PHE A 545 -19.06 23.04 -0.99
N HIS A 546 -19.05 23.75 -2.11
CA HIS A 546 -19.60 23.26 -3.37
C HIS A 546 -18.67 22.25 -4.05
N THR A 547 -17.36 22.48 -3.99
CA THR A 547 -16.34 21.62 -4.57
C THR A 547 -16.27 20.30 -3.80
N HIS A 548 -16.31 20.34 -2.47
CA HIS A 548 -16.37 19.12 -1.64
C HIS A 548 -17.58 18.25 -2.00
N LYS A 549 -18.73 18.87 -2.28
CA LYS A 549 -19.93 18.15 -2.70
C LYS A 549 -19.71 17.43 -4.03
N ALA A 550 -19.10 18.09 -5.02
CA ALA A 550 -18.82 17.47 -6.33
C ALA A 550 -17.81 16.32 -6.20
N ILE A 551 -16.73 16.51 -5.43
CA ILE A 551 -15.72 15.48 -5.14
C ILE A 551 -16.33 14.28 -4.39
N GLY A 552 -17.19 14.54 -3.39
CA GLY A 552 -17.90 13.48 -2.68
C GLY A 552 -18.87 12.69 -3.56
N GLN A 553 -19.62 13.37 -4.44
CA GLN A 553 -20.46 12.72 -5.45
C GLN A 553 -19.63 11.85 -6.41
N TYR A 554 -18.43 12.32 -6.80
CA TYR A 554 -17.52 11.59 -7.69
C TYR A 554 -17.05 10.27 -7.08
N ILE A 555 -16.42 10.30 -5.90
CA ILE A 555 -15.93 9.07 -5.25
C ILE A 555 -17.07 8.11 -4.85
N ALA A 556 -18.24 8.63 -4.46
CA ALA A 556 -19.40 7.80 -4.18
C ALA A 556 -19.92 7.03 -5.41
N LEU A 557 -19.87 7.65 -6.60
CA LEU A 557 -20.24 6.98 -7.84
C LEU A 557 -19.17 5.96 -8.29
N LEU A 558 -17.88 6.24 -8.11
CA LEU A 558 -16.80 5.25 -8.33
C LEU A 558 -17.04 4.00 -7.47
N ALA A 559 -17.26 4.19 -6.17
CA ALA A 559 -17.55 3.12 -5.22
C ALA A 559 -18.84 2.36 -5.57
N TYR A 560 -19.89 3.05 -6.02
CA TYR A 560 -21.13 2.41 -6.45
C TYR A 560 -20.92 1.47 -7.63
N HIS A 561 -20.23 1.91 -8.69
CA HIS A 561 -19.94 1.07 -9.86
C HIS A 561 -19.04 -0.11 -9.50
N LEU A 562 -17.92 0.14 -8.81
CA LEU A 562 -17.01 -0.91 -8.36
C LEU A 562 -17.70 -1.95 -7.47
N SER A 563 -18.61 -1.53 -6.59
CA SER A 563 -19.31 -2.43 -5.66
C SER A 563 -20.58 -3.09 -6.22
N SER A 564 -21.23 -2.50 -7.24
CA SER A 564 -22.52 -2.97 -7.76
C SER A 564 -22.42 -3.68 -9.11
N ASP A 565 -21.57 -3.20 -10.01
CA ASP A 565 -21.61 -3.63 -11.41
C ASP A 565 -21.23 -5.10 -11.55
N VAL A 566 -22.08 -5.84 -12.28
CA VAL A 566 -21.99 -7.30 -12.43
C VAL A 566 -20.68 -7.71 -13.08
N VAL A 567 -20.28 -6.98 -14.12
CA VAL A 567 -18.93 -7.03 -14.69
C VAL A 567 -18.11 -5.94 -14.04
N LEU A 568 -16.95 -6.30 -13.50
CA LEU A 568 -16.08 -5.35 -12.83
C LEU A 568 -15.50 -4.33 -13.84
N PRO A 569 -15.67 -3.01 -13.63
CA PRO A 569 -15.27 -1.99 -14.59
C PRO A 569 -13.78 -1.61 -14.46
N LEU A 570 -12.91 -2.61 -14.38
CA LEU A 570 -11.46 -2.45 -14.54
C LEU A 570 -11.07 -2.79 -15.99
N GLU A 571 -10.15 -2.01 -16.55
CA GLU A 571 -9.75 -2.09 -17.97
C GLU A 571 -8.25 -2.38 -18.13
N PRO A 572 -7.82 -3.66 -18.13
CA PRO A 572 -6.40 -4.01 -18.27
C PRO A 572 -5.76 -3.52 -19.58
N ALA A 573 -6.54 -3.25 -20.63
CA ALA A 573 -6.01 -2.69 -21.87
C ALA A 573 -5.51 -1.24 -21.71
N ASP A 574 -5.99 -0.50 -20.70
CA ASP A 574 -5.55 0.88 -20.44
C ASP A 574 -4.09 0.97 -19.95
N TYR A 575 -3.53 -0.13 -19.43
CA TYR A 575 -2.09 -0.22 -19.12
C TYR A 575 -1.19 -0.19 -20.36
N VAL A 576 -1.66 -0.65 -21.53
CA VAL A 576 -0.82 -0.76 -22.74
C VAL A 576 -0.21 0.59 -23.15
N PRO A 577 -1.01 1.65 -23.42
CA PRO A 577 -0.44 2.94 -23.84
C PRO A 577 0.41 3.60 -22.75
N GLU A 578 0.10 3.42 -21.47
CA GLU A 578 0.92 3.97 -20.39
C GLU A 578 2.26 3.22 -20.26
N LEU A 579 2.29 1.88 -20.39
CA LEU A 579 3.53 1.09 -20.40
C LEU A 579 4.43 1.42 -21.60
N GLU A 580 3.85 1.64 -22.80
CA GLU A 580 4.58 2.12 -23.98
C GLU A 580 5.19 3.51 -23.73
N SER A 581 4.45 4.37 -23.04
CA SER A 581 4.88 5.72 -22.68
C SER A 581 6.02 5.71 -21.65
N TYR A 582 5.89 4.92 -20.58
CA TYR A 582 6.95 4.72 -19.58
C TYR A 582 8.21 4.11 -20.20
N LEU A 583 8.06 3.25 -21.22
CA LEU A 583 9.20 2.67 -21.95
C LEU A 583 9.92 3.74 -22.78
N SER A 584 9.17 4.69 -23.35
CA SER A 584 9.75 5.85 -24.03
C SER A 584 10.50 6.77 -23.06
N ASP A 585 9.95 7.05 -21.87
CA ASP A 585 10.59 7.90 -20.87
C ASP A 585 11.83 7.21 -20.26
N LEU A 586 11.81 5.88 -20.09
CA LEU A 586 12.98 5.09 -19.72
C LEU A 586 14.06 5.13 -20.81
N ASN A 587 13.70 5.02 -22.09
CA ASN A 587 14.66 5.11 -23.18
C ASN A 587 15.35 6.50 -23.22
N ASP A 588 14.59 7.57 -23.00
CA ASP A 588 15.14 8.92 -22.89
C ASP A 588 16.07 9.04 -21.66
N THR A 589 15.70 8.44 -20.52
CA THR A 589 16.54 8.37 -19.31
C THR A 589 17.87 7.63 -19.54
N VAL A 590 17.83 6.47 -20.23
CA VAL A 590 19.02 5.69 -20.61
C VAL A 590 19.93 6.49 -21.55
N ALA A 591 19.35 7.22 -22.51
CA ALA A 591 20.09 8.08 -23.42
C ALA A 591 20.72 9.30 -22.71
N GLU A 592 19.98 9.98 -21.82
CA GLU A 592 20.47 11.10 -21.01
C GLU A 592 21.66 10.68 -20.13
N ALA A 593 21.64 9.46 -19.59
CA ALA A 593 22.73 8.89 -18.80
C ALA A 593 23.93 8.38 -19.63
N ASN A 594 23.86 8.42 -20.97
CA ASN A 594 24.83 7.80 -21.89
C ASN A 594 25.03 6.28 -21.66
N ALA A 595 23.99 5.60 -21.17
CA ALA A 595 24.00 4.16 -20.93
C ALA A 595 23.66 3.37 -22.21
N THR A 596 23.90 2.06 -22.19
CA THR A 596 23.49 1.14 -23.27
C THR A 596 22.98 -0.15 -22.65
N ILE A 597 21.66 -0.35 -22.75
CA ILE A 597 20.91 -1.46 -22.12
C ILE A 597 19.96 -2.03 -23.17
N ASP A 598 19.79 -3.35 -23.19
CA ASP A 598 18.79 -4.00 -24.04
C ASP A 598 17.42 -4.00 -23.36
N LEU A 599 16.52 -3.14 -23.83
CA LEU A 599 15.12 -3.05 -23.40
C LEU A 599 14.17 -3.98 -24.16
N SER A 600 14.67 -4.83 -25.08
CA SER A 600 13.84 -5.66 -25.97
C SER A 600 12.97 -6.68 -25.22
N ALA A 601 13.45 -7.20 -24.09
CA ALA A 601 12.68 -8.10 -23.23
C ALA A 601 11.43 -7.40 -22.65
N LEU A 602 11.58 -6.17 -22.17
CA LEU A 602 10.47 -5.36 -21.63
C LEU A 602 9.48 -4.96 -22.73
N SER A 603 9.96 -4.53 -23.90
CA SER A 603 9.12 -4.26 -25.07
C SER A 603 8.31 -5.50 -25.53
N SER A 604 8.95 -6.68 -25.50
CA SER A 604 8.29 -7.96 -25.83
C SER A 604 7.26 -8.38 -24.78
N ALA A 605 7.53 -8.12 -23.50
CA ALA A 605 6.59 -8.35 -22.40
C ALA A 605 5.35 -7.45 -22.52
N ILE A 606 5.54 -6.15 -22.79
CA ILE A 606 4.45 -5.18 -23.03
C ILE A 606 3.60 -5.62 -24.23
N SER A 607 4.22 -6.04 -25.34
CA SER A 607 3.51 -6.60 -26.50
C SER A 607 2.69 -7.86 -26.14
N THR A 608 3.24 -8.74 -25.30
CA THR A 608 2.54 -9.95 -24.82
C THR A 608 1.37 -9.62 -23.90
N PHE A 609 1.53 -8.60 -23.04
CA PHE A 609 0.47 -8.06 -22.19
C PHE A 609 -0.66 -7.45 -23.02
N ALA A 610 -0.34 -6.69 -24.07
CA ALA A 610 -1.33 -6.12 -24.98
C ALA A 610 -2.20 -7.18 -25.66
N SER A 611 -1.61 -8.29 -26.13
CA SER A 611 -2.40 -9.43 -26.65
C SER A 611 -3.28 -10.06 -25.56
N ALA A 612 -2.74 -10.28 -24.36
CA ALA A 612 -3.51 -10.88 -23.27
C ALA A 612 -4.69 -10.00 -22.79
N ALA A 613 -4.54 -8.67 -22.84
CA ALA A 613 -5.62 -7.72 -22.56
C ALA A 613 -6.71 -7.74 -23.65
N GLN A 614 -6.34 -7.93 -24.92
CA GLN A 614 -7.29 -8.14 -26.02
C GLN A 614 -8.08 -9.45 -25.85
N ASP A 615 -7.40 -10.55 -25.52
CA ASP A 615 -8.03 -11.86 -25.24
C ASP A 615 -8.99 -11.79 -24.04
N PHE A 616 -8.59 -11.09 -22.98
CA PHE A 616 -9.44 -10.79 -21.83
C PHE A 616 -10.70 -10.01 -22.24
N ASN A 617 -10.56 -8.99 -23.09
CA ASN A 617 -11.69 -8.18 -23.55
C ASN A 617 -12.65 -8.94 -24.47
N ALA A 618 -12.13 -9.85 -25.31
CA ALA A 618 -12.96 -10.78 -26.06
C ALA A 618 -13.74 -11.72 -25.14
N LEU A 619 -13.11 -12.27 -24.10
CA LEU A 619 -13.76 -13.16 -23.13
C LEU A 619 -14.82 -12.43 -22.28
N ARG A 620 -14.53 -11.20 -21.82
CA ARG A 620 -15.48 -10.34 -21.11
C ARG A 620 -16.72 -10.07 -21.97
N SER A 621 -16.51 -9.73 -23.25
CA SER A 621 -17.59 -9.53 -24.22
C SER A 621 -18.42 -10.80 -24.42
N GLN A 622 -17.77 -11.96 -24.56
CA GLN A 622 -18.44 -13.25 -24.68
C GLN A 622 -19.28 -13.59 -23.43
N ALA A 623 -18.73 -13.38 -22.23
CA ALA A 623 -19.41 -13.67 -20.96
C ALA A 623 -20.71 -12.86 -20.83
N VAL A 624 -20.67 -11.57 -21.18
CA VAL A 624 -21.85 -10.69 -21.19
C VAL A 624 -22.86 -11.11 -22.25
N LEU A 625 -22.42 -11.34 -23.50
CA LEU A 625 -23.31 -11.72 -24.60
C LEU A 625 -23.98 -13.08 -24.40
N ALA A 626 -23.29 -14.02 -23.75
CA ALA A 626 -23.84 -15.33 -23.37
C ALA A 626 -24.67 -15.30 -22.08
N ASN A 627 -24.62 -14.20 -21.31
CA ASN A 627 -25.15 -14.11 -19.95
C ASN A 627 -24.65 -15.25 -19.03
N ASP A 628 -23.36 -15.60 -19.18
CA ASP A 628 -22.70 -16.67 -18.41
C ASP A 628 -22.09 -16.09 -17.13
N MET A 629 -22.82 -16.23 -16.02
CA MET A 629 -22.42 -15.71 -14.72
C MET A 629 -21.15 -16.36 -14.15
N ALA A 630 -20.84 -17.62 -14.50
CA ALA A 630 -19.61 -18.28 -14.08
C ALA A 630 -18.41 -17.72 -14.84
N LEU A 631 -18.59 -17.44 -16.13
CA LEU A 631 -17.57 -16.78 -16.95
C LEU A 631 -17.39 -15.30 -16.54
N VAL A 632 -18.46 -14.58 -16.19
CA VAL A 632 -18.36 -13.22 -15.62
C VAL A 632 -17.55 -13.22 -14.32
N SER A 633 -17.80 -14.16 -13.39
CA SER A 633 -16.98 -14.29 -12.17
C SER A 633 -15.51 -14.57 -12.50
N THR A 634 -15.23 -15.45 -13.47
CA THR A 634 -13.86 -15.73 -13.94
C THR A 634 -13.17 -14.48 -14.50
N VAL A 635 -13.89 -13.68 -15.28
CA VAL A 635 -13.41 -12.41 -15.85
C VAL A 635 -13.18 -11.37 -14.76
N ASN A 636 -14.09 -11.24 -13.78
CA ASN A 636 -13.94 -10.31 -12.66
C ASN A 636 -12.67 -10.62 -11.83
N HIS A 637 -12.41 -11.89 -11.52
CA HIS A 637 -11.18 -12.29 -10.83
C HIS A 637 -9.93 -11.95 -11.66
N LYS A 638 -9.93 -12.23 -12.98
CA LYS A 638 -8.82 -11.82 -13.87
C LYS A 638 -8.57 -10.32 -13.85
N ALA A 639 -9.63 -9.52 -13.87
CA ALA A 639 -9.57 -8.06 -13.82
C ALA A 639 -9.07 -7.53 -12.45
N ARG A 640 -9.43 -8.19 -11.35
CA ARG A 640 -8.93 -7.90 -10.00
C ARG A 640 -7.47 -8.27 -9.81
N ASP A 641 -7.06 -9.43 -10.33
CA ASP A 641 -5.84 -10.11 -9.92
C ASP A 641 -4.61 -9.83 -10.81
N PHE A 642 -4.78 -9.37 -12.07
CA PHE A 642 -3.65 -9.25 -13.00
C PHE A 642 -2.54 -8.30 -12.50
N SER A 643 -2.91 -7.20 -11.85
CA SER A 643 -2.00 -6.20 -11.30
C SER A 643 -1.13 -6.74 -10.16
N ARG A 644 -1.50 -7.87 -9.54
CA ARG A 644 -0.64 -8.60 -8.59
C ARG A 644 0.62 -9.16 -9.27
N GLY A 645 0.63 -9.31 -10.59
CA GLY A 645 1.83 -9.65 -11.35
C GLY A 645 2.93 -8.59 -11.24
N PHE A 646 2.56 -7.31 -11.16
CA PHE A 646 3.53 -6.20 -11.06
C PHE A 646 4.28 -6.14 -9.72
N VAL A 647 3.77 -6.83 -8.68
CA VAL A 647 4.40 -6.98 -7.35
C VAL A 647 4.96 -8.40 -7.09
N SER A 648 5.09 -9.22 -8.14
CA SER A 648 5.40 -10.65 -8.01
C SER A 648 6.89 -10.99 -7.90
N GLN A 649 7.79 -10.05 -8.22
CA GLN A 649 9.23 -10.30 -8.42
C GLN A 649 10.13 -9.83 -7.27
N GLY A 650 9.54 -9.56 -6.10
CA GLY A 650 10.24 -8.99 -4.94
C GLY A 650 10.26 -7.46 -4.94
N GLY A 651 10.91 -6.89 -3.94
CA GLY A 651 11.04 -5.44 -3.77
C GLY A 651 12.27 -4.85 -4.45
N LEU A 652 12.28 -3.53 -4.64
CA LEU A 652 13.44 -2.78 -5.11
C LEU A 652 14.63 -2.90 -4.14
N ALA A 653 15.85 -2.82 -4.66
CA ALA A 653 17.07 -3.05 -3.89
C ALA A 653 17.29 -1.98 -2.81
N GLY A 654 17.47 -2.42 -1.55
CA GLY A 654 17.56 -1.55 -0.37
C GLY A 654 16.24 -0.87 0.00
N ARG A 655 15.14 -1.30 -0.62
CA ARG A 655 13.81 -0.67 -0.66
C ARG A 655 12.72 -1.73 -0.75
N GLU A 656 12.91 -2.84 -0.05
CA GLU A 656 12.21 -4.11 -0.27
C GLU A 656 10.69 -4.05 -0.02
N TYR A 657 10.21 -2.99 0.63
CA TYR A 657 8.79 -2.67 0.74
C TYR A 657 8.14 -2.38 -0.63
N TYR A 658 8.82 -1.62 -1.48
CA TYR A 658 8.32 -1.20 -2.80
C TYR A 658 8.49 -2.33 -3.81
N LYS A 659 7.41 -3.10 -4.03
CA LYS A 659 7.40 -4.28 -4.91
C LYS A 659 6.84 -4.02 -6.31
N ASN A 660 6.16 -2.89 -6.51
CA ASN A 660 5.63 -2.51 -7.82
C ASN A 660 6.78 -2.12 -8.76
N LEU A 661 7.06 -2.96 -9.75
CA LEU A 661 8.18 -2.74 -10.69
C LEU A 661 7.84 -1.79 -11.85
N LEU A 662 6.57 -1.36 -11.99
CA LEU A 662 6.18 -0.40 -13.01
C LEU A 662 6.44 1.04 -12.59
N PHE A 663 6.19 1.35 -11.31
CA PHE A 663 6.41 2.67 -10.73
C PHE A 663 6.50 2.57 -9.20
N ALA A 664 7.37 3.37 -8.61
CA ALA A 664 7.56 3.48 -7.16
C ALA A 664 7.98 4.92 -6.80
N PRO A 665 7.90 5.32 -5.52
CA PRO A 665 8.54 6.54 -5.00
C PRO A 665 9.98 6.65 -5.47
N GLY A 666 10.39 7.80 -6.00
CA GLY A 666 11.77 7.99 -6.48
C GLY A 666 12.76 8.22 -5.35
N LEU A 667 13.99 7.70 -5.50
CA LEU A 667 15.04 7.81 -4.49
C LEU A 667 15.33 9.24 -4.02
N ASP A 668 15.45 10.21 -4.94
CA ASP A 668 15.70 11.64 -4.64
C ASP A 668 14.43 12.51 -4.76
N THR A 669 13.24 11.92 -4.92
CA THR A 669 11.96 12.67 -4.99
C THR A 669 11.10 12.45 -3.75
N GLY A 670 11.09 11.24 -3.21
CA GLY A 670 10.13 10.82 -2.19
C GLY A 670 8.75 10.67 -2.81
N TYR A 671 7.86 11.64 -2.58
CA TYR A 671 6.46 11.55 -2.98
C TYR A 671 6.25 11.32 -4.49
N ALA A 672 7.01 11.97 -5.38
CA ALA A 672 6.79 11.84 -6.83
C ALA A 672 7.34 10.49 -7.35
N PRO A 673 6.61 9.75 -8.18
CA PRO A 673 7.03 8.43 -8.65
C PRO A 673 8.09 8.51 -9.75
N VAL A 674 8.91 7.47 -9.82
CA VAL A 674 9.75 7.11 -10.96
C VAL A 674 9.16 5.86 -11.61
N THR A 675 9.05 5.88 -12.94
CA THR A 675 8.58 4.76 -13.76
C THR A 675 9.74 3.82 -14.12
N PHE A 676 9.45 2.51 -14.17
CA PHE A 676 10.45 1.43 -14.23
C PHE A 676 11.65 1.65 -13.29
N PRO A 677 11.40 1.91 -11.98
CA PRO A 677 12.37 2.48 -11.05
C PRO A 677 13.64 1.64 -10.91
N GLY A 678 13.54 0.31 -10.87
CA GLY A 678 14.70 -0.58 -10.81
C GLY A 678 15.69 -0.38 -11.97
N VAL A 679 15.20 -0.10 -13.18
CA VAL A 679 16.06 0.18 -14.35
C VAL A 679 16.52 1.64 -14.32
N ALA A 680 15.58 2.57 -14.16
CA ALA A 680 15.86 4.01 -14.21
C ALA A 680 16.88 4.44 -13.16
N GLU A 681 16.71 4.02 -11.91
CA GLU A 681 17.58 4.42 -10.79
C GLU A 681 18.94 3.71 -10.80
N SER A 682 19.00 2.47 -11.29
CA SER A 682 20.27 1.76 -11.50
C SER A 682 21.14 2.52 -12.52
N VAL A 683 20.52 3.14 -13.52
CA VAL A 683 21.20 3.94 -14.55
C VAL A 683 21.58 5.34 -14.05
N THR A 684 20.66 6.06 -13.42
CA THR A 684 20.87 7.47 -13.04
C THR A 684 21.70 7.64 -11.77
N PHE A 685 21.38 6.88 -10.71
CA PHE A 685 21.99 7.04 -9.39
C PHE A 685 23.13 6.03 -9.16
N ALA A 686 22.87 4.73 -9.32
CA ALA A 686 23.89 3.70 -9.07
C ALA A 686 24.98 3.65 -10.16
N LYS A 687 24.62 4.06 -11.39
CA LYS A 687 25.46 3.96 -12.60
C LYS A 687 25.92 2.52 -12.87
N ASP A 688 25.08 1.56 -12.50
CA ASP A 688 25.29 0.13 -12.62
C ASP A 688 24.44 -0.43 -13.77
N ILE A 689 25.12 -0.74 -14.88
CA ILE A 689 24.50 -1.25 -16.10
C ILE A 689 24.14 -2.73 -15.99
N GLU A 690 24.86 -3.50 -15.17
CA GLU A 690 24.58 -4.93 -14.96
C GLU A 690 23.31 -5.09 -14.13
N ALA A 691 23.20 -4.35 -13.02
CA ALA A 691 21.98 -4.27 -12.21
C ALA A 691 20.80 -3.72 -13.02
N ALA A 692 21.00 -2.67 -13.83
CA ALA A 692 19.94 -2.15 -14.69
C ALA A 692 19.42 -3.20 -15.69
N GLN A 693 20.31 -3.99 -16.29
CA GLN A 693 19.93 -5.06 -17.24
C GLN A 693 19.21 -6.22 -16.53
N GLU A 694 19.58 -6.56 -15.30
CA GLU A 694 18.84 -7.51 -14.45
C GLU A 694 17.42 -7.00 -14.15
N TRP A 695 17.29 -5.71 -13.81
CA TRP A 695 15.99 -5.07 -13.56
C TRP A 695 15.09 -5.04 -14.79
N VAL A 696 15.63 -4.95 -16.01
CA VAL A 696 14.84 -5.12 -17.24
C VAL A 696 14.22 -6.52 -17.28
N GLY A 697 14.98 -7.56 -16.94
CA GLY A 697 14.50 -8.94 -16.85
C GLY A 697 13.38 -9.10 -15.83
N LYS A 698 13.63 -8.71 -14.56
CA LYS A 698 12.65 -8.75 -13.48
C LYS A 698 11.37 -7.98 -13.82
N THR A 699 11.49 -6.79 -14.40
CA THR A 699 10.33 -5.98 -14.80
C THR A 699 9.55 -6.63 -15.94
N ALA A 700 10.23 -7.19 -16.93
CA ALA A 700 9.60 -7.94 -18.01
C ALA A 700 8.86 -9.19 -17.49
N ASP A 701 9.45 -9.93 -16.57
CA ASP A 701 8.81 -11.10 -15.93
C ASP A 701 7.58 -10.70 -15.12
N ALA A 702 7.61 -9.58 -14.39
CA ALA A 702 6.43 -9.05 -13.69
C ALA A 702 5.26 -8.73 -14.65
N VAL A 703 5.56 -8.11 -15.80
CA VAL A 703 4.59 -7.84 -16.87
C VAL A 703 4.08 -9.14 -17.52
N LEU A 704 4.94 -10.14 -17.70
CA LEU A 704 4.56 -11.46 -18.22
C LEU A 704 3.68 -12.26 -17.25
N VAL A 705 3.89 -12.15 -15.94
CA VAL A 705 2.98 -12.73 -14.92
C VAL A 705 1.61 -12.07 -15.00
N ALA A 706 1.54 -10.73 -15.06
CA ALA A 706 0.29 -10.00 -15.23
C ALA A 706 -0.45 -10.42 -16.53
N ALA A 707 0.27 -10.53 -17.64
CA ALA A 707 -0.27 -11.05 -18.90
C ALA A 707 -0.76 -12.50 -18.77
N GLY A 708 -0.04 -13.34 -18.03
CA GLY A 708 -0.41 -14.73 -17.75
C GLY A 708 -1.72 -14.87 -16.98
N ILE A 709 -1.99 -13.96 -16.03
CA ILE A 709 -3.26 -13.91 -15.28
C ILE A 709 -4.42 -13.54 -16.22
N LEU A 710 -4.23 -12.62 -17.16
CA LEU A 710 -5.25 -12.24 -18.15
C LEU A 710 -5.55 -13.35 -19.17
N LYS A 711 -4.51 -14.03 -19.68
CA LYS A 711 -4.60 -15.05 -20.76
C LYS A 711 -5.73 -16.07 -20.58
N THR A 712 -6.38 -16.39 -21.70
CA THR A 712 -7.52 -17.31 -21.75
C THR A 712 -7.08 -18.58 -22.48
N TYR A 713 -7.23 -19.75 -21.85
CA TYR A 713 -6.85 -21.03 -22.46
C TYR A 713 -7.95 -21.55 -23.39
N SER A 714 -8.18 -20.86 -24.50
CA SER A 714 -9.12 -21.23 -25.55
C SER A 714 -8.54 -22.26 -26.54
N ASP A 715 -8.00 -23.36 -26.03
CA ASP A 715 -7.82 -24.66 -26.73
C ASP A 715 -6.95 -25.60 -25.89
N TRP A 716 -7.55 -26.59 -25.22
CA TRP A 716 -6.81 -27.72 -24.64
C TRP A 716 -6.31 -28.74 -25.68
N THR A 717 -6.64 -28.53 -26.97
CA THR A 717 -6.32 -29.44 -28.08
C THR A 717 -5.05 -29.08 -28.85
N THR A 718 -4.48 -27.89 -28.65
CA THR A 718 -3.56 -27.29 -29.63
C THR A 718 -2.21 -26.86 -29.05
N PHE A 719 -1.96 -27.09 -27.74
CA PHE A 719 -0.68 -26.80 -27.09
C PHE A 719 0.09 -28.06 -26.67
N HIS A 720 0.80 -28.65 -27.63
CA HIS A 720 2.06 -29.34 -27.34
C HIS A 720 3.20 -28.42 -27.75
N PRO A 721 3.91 -27.76 -26.81
CA PRO A 721 5.19 -27.16 -27.16
C PRO A 721 6.14 -28.30 -27.55
N PRO A 722 7.12 -28.07 -28.44
CA PRO A 722 8.19 -29.03 -28.65
C PRO A 722 9.00 -29.12 -27.36
N LEU A 723 8.66 -30.10 -26.51
CA LEU A 723 9.37 -30.40 -25.28
C LEU A 723 10.83 -30.68 -25.62
N LYS A 724 11.72 -29.72 -25.31
CA LYS A 724 13.13 -30.05 -25.13
C LYS A 724 13.19 -31.08 -24.00
N SER A 725 13.88 -32.19 -24.26
CA SER A 725 14.12 -33.25 -23.28
C SER A 725 14.72 -32.65 -22.01
N GLY A 726 13.93 -32.57 -20.93
CA GLY A 726 14.37 -32.07 -19.61
C GLY A 726 13.49 -30.99 -18.95
N SER A 727 12.55 -30.36 -19.67
CA SER A 727 11.69 -29.32 -19.06
C SER A 727 10.52 -29.92 -18.24
N LYS A 728 10.52 -29.71 -16.91
CA LYS A 728 9.37 -30.00 -16.03
C LYS A 728 8.33 -28.87 -16.18
N VAL A 729 7.05 -29.23 -16.33
CA VAL A 729 5.92 -28.29 -16.45
C VAL A 729 5.02 -28.45 -15.21
N LEU A 730 4.74 -27.35 -14.52
CA LEU A 730 3.75 -27.31 -13.43
C LEU A 730 2.34 -27.25 -14.01
N VAL A 731 1.46 -28.14 -13.56
CA VAL A 731 0.03 -28.15 -13.88
C VAL A 731 -0.76 -28.04 -12.58
N ASN A 732 -1.30 -26.86 -12.29
CA ASN A 732 -2.18 -26.65 -11.13
C ASN A 732 -3.59 -27.19 -11.42
N ALA A 733 -3.96 -28.28 -10.77
CA ALA A 733 -5.33 -28.79 -10.78
C ALA A 733 -6.12 -28.24 -9.59
N TRP A 734 -6.98 -27.25 -9.84
CA TRP A 734 -8.02 -26.85 -8.88
C TRP A 734 -9.19 -27.84 -8.93
N HIS A 735 -9.66 -28.29 -7.76
CA HIS A 735 -10.96 -28.94 -7.62
C HIS A 735 -11.66 -28.41 -6.37
N SER A 736 -12.81 -27.75 -6.59
CA SER A 736 -13.72 -27.37 -5.52
C SER A 736 -14.35 -28.63 -4.90
N ARG A 737 -14.33 -28.72 -3.57
CA ARG A 737 -15.16 -29.68 -2.84
C ARG A 737 -16.54 -29.06 -2.62
N ASP A 738 -17.42 -29.21 -3.59
CA ASP A 738 -18.84 -29.02 -3.36
C ASP A 738 -19.59 -30.33 -3.58
N SER A 739 -20.22 -30.85 -2.51
CA SER A 739 -20.67 -32.24 -2.43
C SER A 739 -22.11 -32.38 -1.95
N THR A 740 -23.03 -31.66 -2.61
CA THR A 740 -24.48 -31.83 -2.37
C THR A 740 -25.35 -31.80 -3.64
N VAL A 741 -25.18 -32.75 -4.57
CA VAL A 741 -26.30 -33.39 -5.30
C VAL A 741 -25.92 -34.85 -5.60
N GLY A 742 -26.84 -35.79 -5.37
CA GLY A 742 -26.58 -37.21 -5.60
C GLY A 742 -26.97 -37.70 -7.00
N THR A 743 -25.99 -38.20 -7.76
CA THR A 743 -26.22 -39.11 -8.90
C THR A 743 -25.16 -40.22 -8.90
N ARG A 744 -25.61 -41.47 -9.03
CA ARG A 744 -24.73 -42.65 -9.07
C ARG A 744 -24.27 -42.94 -10.51
N GLY A 745 -23.01 -43.34 -10.65
CA GLY A 745 -22.57 -44.29 -11.69
C GLY A 745 -21.82 -43.70 -12.89
N TYR A 746 -21.01 -44.56 -13.50
CA TYR A 746 -20.24 -44.37 -14.74
C TYR A 746 -18.97 -43.50 -14.69
N LEU A 747 -17.93 -44.01 -14.02
CA LEU A 747 -16.53 -43.73 -14.43
C LEU A 747 -15.55 -44.86 -14.04
N ALA A 748 -15.94 -46.12 -14.29
CA ALA A 748 -15.14 -47.32 -13.98
C ALA A 748 -14.92 -48.28 -15.17
N GLU A 749 -15.39 -47.93 -16.38
CA GLU A 749 -15.22 -48.74 -17.60
C GLU A 749 -14.69 -47.90 -18.77
N TRP A 750 -13.48 -47.35 -18.64
CA TRP A 750 -12.74 -46.83 -19.82
C TRP A 750 -11.21 -46.95 -19.74
N ILE A 751 -10.69 -47.97 -19.03
CA ILE A 751 -9.27 -48.37 -19.08
C ILE A 751 -9.15 -49.88 -19.37
N HIS A 752 -9.85 -50.32 -20.42
CA HIS A 752 -9.54 -51.55 -21.15
C HIS A 752 -10.09 -51.44 -22.59
N ASN A 753 -9.38 -52.03 -23.56
CA ASN A 753 -9.71 -52.09 -24.99
C ASN A 753 -9.48 -50.83 -25.86
N VAL A 754 -8.26 -50.28 -25.85
CA VAL A 754 -7.69 -49.65 -27.07
C VAL A 754 -6.40 -50.36 -27.46
N ASN A 755 -6.52 -51.59 -27.98
CA ASN A 755 -5.41 -52.30 -28.60
C ASN A 755 -5.83 -53.52 -29.48
N THR A 756 -6.74 -53.34 -30.46
CA THR A 756 -6.85 -54.27 -31.62
C THR A 756 -7.69 -53.71 -32.78
N ALA A 757 -7.29 -54.06 -34.00
CA ALA A 757 -8.08 -54.22 -35.24
C ALA A 757 -8.58 -52.97 -36.03
N GLN A 758 -7.77 -52.64 -37.05
CA GLN A 758 -8.04 -52.41 -38.49
C GLN A 758 -9.45 -52.07 -39.08
N PRO A 759 -9.49 -51.40 -40.26
CA PRO A 759 -10.68 -50.77 -40.81
C PRO A 759 -11.49 -51.66 -41.78
N VAL A 760 -12.79 -51.34 -41.93
CA VAL A 760 -13.65 -51.86 -43.01
C VAL A 760 -14.51 -50.73 -43.60
N CYS A 761 -14.37 -50.49 -44.91
CA CYS A 761 -15.27 -49.64 -45.69
C CYS A 761 -16.50 -50.45 -46.14
N ALA A 762 -17.72 -49.88 -46.11
CA ALA A 762 -18.73 -50.10 -47.16
C ALA A 762 -20.00 -49.22 -47.09
N ARG A 763 -20.14 -48.35 -48.10
CA ARG A 763 -21.33 -48.14 -48.98
C ARG A 763 -22.71 -47.72 -48.42
N GLY A 764 -23.24 -46.67 -49.08
CA GLY A 764 -24.67 -46.45 -49.33
C GLY A 764 -25.27 -45.28 -48.54
N SER A 765 -25.92 -44.28 -49.14
CA SER A 765 -26.13 -43.97 -50.57
C SER A 765 -26.48 -42.48 -50.77
N GLN A 766 -26.06 -41.93 -51.91
CA GLN A 766 -26.30 -40.55 -52.41
C GLN A 766 -27.74 -40.32 -52.93
N PRO A 767 -28.12 -39.13 -53.48
CA PRO A 767 -27.91 -37.73 -53.04
C PRO A 767 -29.21 -36.88 -53.28
N VAL A 768 -29.07 -35.54 -53.42
CA VAL A 768 -29.83 -34.56 -54.27
C VAL A 768 -30.13 -33.26 -53.47
N SER A 769 -29.93 -32.02 -53.95
CA SER A 769 -28.99 -31.38 -54.91
C SER A 769 -29.20 -29.85 -54.90
N GLY A 770 -28.18 -29.02 -55.17
CA GLY A 770 -28.28 -27.54 -55.27
C GLY A 770 -27.21 -26.81 -54.43
N GLU A 771 -25.93 -26.68 -54.82
CA GLU A 771 -25.34 -25.94 -55.96
C GLU A 771 -25.61 -24.41 -55.89
N GLN A 772 -24.63 -23.46 -55.92
CA GLN A 772 -23.25 -23.44 -56.46
C GLN A 772 -22.24 -22.47 -55.75
N ARG A 773 -20.95 -22.87 -55.70
CA ARG A 773 -19.64 -22.16 -55.96
C ARG A 773 -19.30 -20.79 -55.27
N LEU A 774 -18.14 -20.49 -54.65
CA LEU A 774 -16.67 -20.79 -54.81
C LEU A 774 -15.96 -20.08 -56.00
N PRO A 775 -14.62 -19.81 -55.98
CA PRO A 775 -13.67 -19.34 -54.93
C PRO A 775 -12.75 -18.17 -55.45
N PRO A 776 -11.53 -17.89 -54.89
CA PRO A 776 -10.30 -18.48 -55.47
C PRO A 776 -9.18 -18.87 -54.47
N VAL A 777 -8.10 -19.45 -55.00
CA VAL A 777 -6.97 -20.14 -54.33
C VAL A 777 -5.64 -19.42 -54.62
N VAL A 778 -4.64 -19.53 -53.72
CA VAL A 778 -3.19 -19.46 -54.07
C VAL A 778 -2.42 -20.57 -53.32
N THR A 779 -1.45 -21.19 -54.00
CA THR A 779 -0.56 -22.28 -53.54
C THR A 779 0.92 -21.79 -53.62
N TYR A 780 1.93 -22.39 -52.97
CA TYR A 780 2.76 -23.49 -53.52
C TYR A 780 3.92 -23.91 -52.59
N LEU A 781 4.29 -25.22 -52.64
CA LEU A 781 5.63 -25.87 -52.54
C LEU A 781 6.58 -25.48 -51.37
N VAL A 782 7.22 -26.41 -50.64
CA VAL A 782 8.39 -27.26 -51.01
C VAL A 782 8.66 -28.21 -49.81
N ASP A 783 9.20 -29.43 -49.90
CA ASP A 783 9.26 -30.51 -50.92
C ASP A 783 9.77 -31.81 -50.20
N ASP A 784 9.67 -32.99 -50.81
CA ASP A 784 9.97 -34.31 -50.21
C ASP A 784 11.43 -34.78 -50.49
N LYS A 785 12.16 -35.33 -49.49
CA LYS A 785 13.05 -36.51 -49.66
C LYS A 785 13.84 -37.02 -48.43
N GLU A 786 14.01 -38.35 -48.45
CA GLU A 786 15.09 -39.19 -47.86
C GLU A 786 15.30 -39.12 -46.33
N ASP A 787 14.78 -40.05 -45.51
CA ASP A 787 14.93 -41.52 -45.44
C ASP A 787 16.18 -42.01 -44.67
N SER A 788 15.97 -42.44 -43.42
CA SER A 788 16.47 -43.74 -42.92
C SER A 788 16.00 -44.02 -41.49
N ARG A 789 15.47 -45.23 -41.27
CA ARG A 789 15.19 -45.87 -39.96
C ARG A 789 16.43 -46.75 -39.57
N PRO A 790 16.48 -47.55 -38.46
CA PRO A 790 15.47 -47.78 -37.41
C PRO A 790 15.97 -47.98 -35.95
N SER A 791 14.97 -48.19 -35.06
CA SER A 791 14.92 -49.22 -33.99
C SER A 791 15.10 -48.82 -32.51
N LYS A 792 14.28 -49.47 -31.66
CA LYS A 792 14.19 -49.33 -30.20
C LYS A 792 15.06 -50.39 -29.50
N ARG A 793 15.58 -50.02 -28.31
CA ARG A 793 15.86 -50.87 -27.13
C ARG A 793 16.70 -52.15 -27.33
N ARG A 794 17.88 -52.20 -26.69
CA ARG A 794 18.18 -53.20 -25.63
C ARG A 794 19.50 -52.94 -24.89
N ARG A 795 19.46 -53.14 -23.57
CA ARG A 795 20.57 -53.52 -22.66
C ARG A 795 21.89 -52.75 -22.79
N MET A 796 22.16 -51.89 -21.81
CA MET A 796 23.46 -51.87 -21.15
C MET A 796 23.25 -51.90 -19.63
N MET A 797 23.62 -53.02 -19.06
CA MET A 797 23.98 -53.21 -17.65
C MET A 797 25.32 -53.95 -17.73
N GLU A 798 26.21 -53.73 -16.75
CA GLU A 798 27.52 -54.37 -16.57
C GLU A 798 28.69 -53.83 -17.43
N ASN A 799 29.87 -53.77 -16.76
CA ASN A 799 31.19 -53.28 -17.19
C ASN A 799 31.34 -51.73 -17.20
N ALA A 800 32.29 -51.12 -16.49
CA ALA A 800 33.33 -51.71 -15.64
C ALA A 800 33.78 -50.77 -14.50
N LEU A 801 34.28 -51.38 -13.43
CA LEU A 801 35.20 -50.77 -12.47
C LEU A 801 36.57 -50.51 -13.11
N ASP A 802 37.31 -49.60 -12.48
CA ASP A 802 38.77 -49.57 -12.30
C ASP A 802 39.62 -48.56 -13.14
N GLN A 803 40.62 -48.00 -12.44
CA GLN A 803 41.82 -47.26 -12.90
C GLN A 803 41.74 -45.75 -13.24
N THR A 804 41.97 -44.93 -12.20
CA THR A 804 42.56 -43.56 -12.19
C THR A 804 44.04 -43.56 -12.67
N PRO A 805 44.71 -42.42 -13.04
CA PRO A 805 44.49 -41.03 -12.55
C PRO A 805 44.70 -39.82 -13.53
N ASP A 806 44.09 -38.67 -13.15
CA ASP A 806 44.54 -37.23 -13.13
C ASP A 806 45.53 -36.64 -14.21
N PRO A 807 45.56 -35.30 -14.54
CA PRO A 807 44.67 -34.16 -14.21
C PRO A 807 44.17 -33.30 -15.41
N ARG A 808 43.26 -32.35 -15.10
CA ARG A 808 42.82 -31.15 -15.87
C ARG A 808 41.83 -31.33 -17.04
N SER A 809 40.54 -31.26 -16.72
CA SER A 809 39.56 -30.46 -17.48
C SER A 809 38.40 -30.06 -16.58
N GLY A 810 38.21 -28.75 -16.34
CA GLY A 810 37.16 -28.25 -15.46
C GLY A 810 35.78 -28.34 -16.13
N LEU A 811 34.89 -29.17 -15.57
CA LEU A 811 33.46 -29.25 -15.94
C LEU A 811 32.64 -29.95 -14.84
N ALA A 812 33.03 -29.73 -13.57
CA ALA A 812 32.41 -30.35 -12.39
C ALA A 812 32.38 -29.38 -11.19
N THR A 813 31.99 -28.12 -11.43
CA THR A 813 31.86 -27.08 -10.39
C THR A 813 30.52 -26.33 -10.49
N SER A 814 29.52 -26.94 -11.14
CA SER A 814 28.23 -26.29 -11.47
C SER A 814 26.99 -27.15 -11.12
N MET A 815 27.15 -28.13 -10.21
CA MET A 815 26.04 -28.87 -9.58
C MET A 815 26.22 -29.03 -8.06
N LEU A 816 27.06 -28.19 -7.43
CA LEU A 816 27.27 -28.14 -5.98
C LEU A 816 27.02 -26.74 -5.40
N GLN A 817 26.34 -25.87 -6.16
CA GLN A 817 26.00 -24.49 -5.78
C GLN A 817 24.47 -24.30 -5.83
N LEU A 818 23.77 -25.27 -5.23
CA LEU A 818 22.30 -25.38 -5.14
C LEU A 818 21.87 -25.96 -3.77
N LEU A 819 22.78 -25.91 -2.79
CA LEU A 819 22.59 -26.33 -1.39
C LEU A 819 23.19 -25.30 -0.40
N GLU A 820 23.38 -24.06 -0.85
CA GLU A 820 23.73 -22.90 -0.03
C GLU A 820 22.57 -21.88 -0.06
N ASP A 821 21.36 -22.35 0.19
CA ASP A 821 20.17 -21.54 0.41
C ASP A 821 19.66 -21.86 1.83
N GLU A 822 19.91 -20.96 2.79
CA GLU A 822 19.75 -21.24 4.22
C GLU A 822 18.27 -21.24 4.70
N ASP A 823 17.31 -20.89 3.84
CA ASP A 823 15.90 -20.66 4.20
C ASP A 823 14.86 -21.64 3.59
N GLN A 824 15.28 -22.79 3.04
CA GLN A 824 14.36 -23.81 2.51
C GLN A 824 14.19 -25.03 3.47
N PRO A 825 13.04 -25.20 4.16
CA PRO A 825 12.83 -26.34 5.05
C PRO A 825 12.54 -27.64 4.29
N VAL A 826 13.48 -28.60 4.35
CA VAL A 826 13.26 -29.96 3.85
C VAL A 826 12.27 -30.70 4.75
N MET A 827 11.06 -30.99 4.25
CA MET A 827 10.09 -31.82 4.97
C MET A 827 10.45 -33.31 4.87
N PHE A 828 10.63 -33.97 6.02
CA PHE A 828 10.65 -35.42 6.11
C PHE A 828 9.25 -35.94 6.47
N CYS A 829 8.65 -36.72 5.58
CA CYS A 829 7.40 -37.42 5.87
C CYS A 829 7.70 -38.80 6.49
N ASN A 830 7.48 -38.94 7.80
CA ASN A 830 7.39 -40.26 8.42
C ASN A 830 5.96 -40.81 8.22
N PHE A 831 5.84 -42.06 7.76
CA PHE A 831 4.56 -42.74 7.55
C PHE A 831 4.39 -44.01 8.41
N ASP A 832 5.28 -44.26 9.36
CA ASP A 832 5.11 -45.31 10.35
C ASP A 832 4.36 -44.77 11.59
N ASP A 833 3.07 -45.11 11.69
CA ASP A 833 2.34 -45.14 12.96
C ASP A 833 1.80 -46.56 13.18
N ASP A 834 2.52 -47.33 14.00
CA ASP A 834 2.21 -48.72 14.35
C ASP A 834 0.93 -48.79 15.21
N GLN A 835 -0.24 -48.88 14.56
CA GLN A 835 -1.50 -49.25 15.19
C GLN A 835 -2.23 -50.31 14.34
N GLU A 836 -2.35 -51.53 14.88
CA GLU A 836 -3.00 -52.66 14.21
C GLU A 836 -4.49 -52.40 13.92
N GLY A 837 -4.81 -52.05 12.67
CA GLY A 837 -6.17 -51.94 12.14
C GLY A 837 -6.17 -51.88 10.62
N GLU A 838 -7.19 -52.43 9.96
CA GLU A 838 -7.26 -52.40 8.48
C GLU A 838 -7.40 -50.95 7.97
N GLU A 839 -6.33 -50.46 7.35
CA GLU A 839 -6.25 -49.12 6.74
C GLU A 839 -7.40 -48.90 5.72
N PRO A 840 -8.24 -47.86 5.89
CA PRO A 840 -9.33 -47.55 4.97
C PRO A 840 -8.86 -47.40 3.51
N ALA A 841 -9.68 -47.85 2.56
CA ALA A 841 -9.29 -47.95 1.14
C ALA A 841 -8.99 -46.59 0.49
N ASP A 842 -9.64 -45.53 0.97
CA ASP A 842 -9.39 -44.12 0.62
C ASP A 842 -8.05 -43.61 1.15
N VAL A 843 -7.69 -43.93 2.40
CA VAL A 843 -6.36 -43.63 2.97
C VAL A 843 -5.26 -44.36 2.20
N ARG A 844 -5.49 -45.65 1.89
CA ARG A 844 -4.56 -46.49 1.12
C ARG A 844 -4.35 -45.95 -0.30
N ALA A 845 -5.41 -45.51 -0.97
CA ALA A 845 -5.34 -44.85 -2.28
C ALA A 845 -4.60 -43.50 -2.22
N MET A 846 -4.82 -42.72 -1.17
CA MET A 846 -4.13 -41.45 -0.94
C MET A 846 -2.63 -41.65 -0.70
N ARG A 847 -2.23 -42.65 0.08
CA ARG A 847 -0.82 -43.04 0.27
C ARG A 847 -0.17 -43.49 -1.04
N SER A 848 -0.85 -44.30 -1.85
CA SER A 848 -0.34 -44.71 -3.16
C SER A 848 -0.20 -43.54 -4.14
N ALA A 849 -1.09 -42.54 -4.10
CA ALA A 849 -0.96 -41.33 -4.92
C ALA A 849 0.21 -40.44 -4.48
N ILE A 850 0.42 -40.29 -3.17
CA ILE A 850 1.56 -39.55 -2.61
C ILE A 850 2.89 -40.25 -2.92
N GLN A 851 2.94 -41.59 -2.84
CA GLN A 851 4.14 -42.35 -3.22
C GLN A 851 4.44 -42.22 -4.73
N GLN A 852 3.42 -42.37 -5.59
CA GLN A 852 3.61 -42.16 -7.04
C GLN A 852 4.05 -40.73 -7.39
N PHE A 853 3.59 -39.74 -6.62
CA PHE A 853 4.09 -38.37 -6.74
C PHE A 853 5.57 -38.28 -6.35
N ALA A 854 5.96 -38.77 -5.17
CA ALA A 854 7.35 -38.78 -4.69
C ALA A 854 8.31 -39.52 -5.65
N ASP A 855 7.91 -40.69 -6.14
CA ASP A 855 8.63 -41.49 -7.13
C ASP A 855 8.80 -40.72 -8.46
N SER A 856 7.82 -39.89 -8.84
CA SER A 856 7.85 -39.10 -10.09
C SER A 856 8.71 -37.84 -10.04
N VAL A 857 9.15 -37.42 -8.85
CA VAL A 857 10.01 -36.25 -8.65
C VAL A 857 11.40 -36.58 -8.07
N GLU A 858 11.73 -37.87 -7.92
CA GLU A 858 13.02 -38.38 -7.40
C GLU A 858 13.35 -37.89 -5.97
N ILE A 859 12.37 -37.89 -5.07
CA ILE A 859 12.60 -37.65 -3.64
C ILE A 859 13.17 -38.92 -2.98
N LEU A 860 14.36 -38.82 -2.38
CA LEU A 860 15.09 -39.93 -1.77
C LEU A 860 14.38 -40.52 -0.54
N SER A 861 14.52 -41.83 -0.36
CA SER A 861 14.05 -42.54 0.83
C SER A 861 15.07 -42.53 1.97
N TYR A 862 14.62 -42.84 3.20
CA TYR A 862 15.43 -42.73 4.42
C TYR A 862 16.72 -43.59 4.40
N ASP A 863 16.72 -44.69 3.66
CA ASP A 863 17.87 -45.62 3.61
C ASP A 863 19.12 -45.03 2.94
N ASP A 864 18.99 -44.03 2.06
CA ASP A 864 20.13 -43.40 1.36
C ASP A 864 20.94 -42.41 2.23
N VAL A 865 20.40 -41.98 3.37
CA VAL A 865 21.06 -40.99 4.26
C VAL A 865 22.39 -41.51 4.82
N ASN A 866 22.48 -42.82 5.09
CA ASN A 866 23.71 -43.46 5.57
C ASN A 866 24.80 -43.55 4.49
N THR A 867 24.40 -43.67 3.22
CA THR A 867 25.32 -43.70 2.08
C THR A 867 25.94 -42.33 1.88
N VAL A 868 25.12 -41.27 1.79
CA VAL A 868 25.57 -39.88 1.57
C VAL A 868 26.47 -39.37 2.72
N THR A 869 26.11 -39.64 3.97
CA THR A 869 26.93 -39.22 5.13
C THR A 869 28.28 -39.94 5.21
N SER A 870 28.45 -41.08 4.54
CA SER A 870 29.70 -41.85 4.51
C SER A 870 30.76 -41.28 3.56
N GLU A 871 30.39 -40.36 2.65
CA GLU A 871 31.28 -39.76 1.65
C GLU A 871 31.75 -38.33 2.01
N LEU A 872 31.09 -37.65 2.95
CA LEU A 872 31.43 -36.29 3.41
C LEU A 872 32.88 -36.19 3.96
N MET A 873 33.49 -35.00 3.88
CA MET A 873 34.81 -34.77 4.50
C MET A 873 34.73 -34.85 6.04
N GLN A 874 35.85 -35.21 6.66
CA GLN A 874 35.91 -35.50 8.11
C GLN A 874 35.52 -34.31 9.00
N THR A 875 35.71 -33.07 8.51
CA THR A 875 35.27 -31.83 9.14
C THR A 875 33.75 -31.70 9.22
N ASP A 876 33.04 -32.12 8.18
CA ASP A 876 31.58 -31.97 8.09
C ASP A 876 30.86 -33.15 8.75
N ARG A 877 31.50 -34.33 8.79
CA ARG A 877 31.08 -35.43 9.68
C ARG A 877 31.07 -35.01 11.16
N MET A 878 31.98 -34.10 11.57
CA MET A 878 31.98 -33.57 12.95
C MET A 878 30.84 -32.57 13.22
N ARG A 879 30.23 -31.94 12.20
CA ARG A 879 29.04 -31.10 12.39
C ARG A 879 27.78 -31.92 12.67
N PHE A 880 27.70 -33.14 12.13
CA PHE A 880 26.60 -34.08 12.39
C PHE A 880 26.84 -35.02 13.60
N GLN A 881 28.05 -35.07 14.15
CA GLN A 881 28.36 -35.87 15.36
C GLN A 881 28.34 -35.01 16.62
N TYR A 882 27.22 -34.99 17.34
CA TYR A 882 27.14 -34.41 18.69
C TYR A 882 27.93 -35.25 19.72
N PRO A 883 29.13 -34.83 20.19
CA PRO A 883 29.98 -35.71 21.01
C PRO A 883 29.43 -35.91 22.42
N TRP A 884 28.56 -35.01 22.88
CA TRP A 884 27.87 -35.07 24.17
C TRP A 884 26.75 -36.12 24.22
N ALA A 885 26.30 -36.63 23.06
CA ALA A 885 25.32 -37.72 23.03
C ALA A 885 25.89 -39.02 23.61
N ASN A 886 27.20 -39.27 23.47
CA ASN A 886 27.83 -40.56 23.74
C ASN A 886 28.70 -40.63 25.02
N ASP A 887 28.80 -39.57 25.82
CA ASP A 887 29.45 -39.58 27.14
C ASP A 887 28.41 -39.46 28.28
N PRO A 888 28.05 -40.56 28.98
CA PRO A 888 27.10 -40.53 30.08
C PRO A 888 27.54 -39.66 31.27
N GLY A 889 28.85 -39.45 31.45
CA GLY A 889 29.42 -38.81 32.63
C GLY A 889 29.33 -37.29 32.65
N LYS A 890 29.05 -36.64 31.51
CA LYS A 890 29.03 -35.17 31.38
C LYS A 890 27.65 -34.54 31.25
N ARG A 891 26.58 -35.35 31.17
CA ARG A 891 25.17 -34.86 31.08
C ARG A 891 24.66 -34.17 32.36
N SER A 892 25.42 -34.18 33.45
CA SER A 892 24.97 -33.74 34.78
C SER A 892 25.51 -32.38 35.25
N VAL A 893 26.36 -31.69 34.47
CA VAL A 893 27.08 -30.49 34.94
C VAL A 893 26.67 -29.19 34.23
N LEU A 894 26.02 -29.25 33.06
CA LEU A 894 25.50 -28.05 32.36
C LEU A 894 24.12 -28.30 31.73
N GLY A 895 23.10 -27.64 32.27
CA GLY A 895 21.87 -27.21 31.60
C GLY A 895 21.08 -28.22 30.76
N SER A 896 20.14 -28.95 31.39
CA SER A 896 19.12 -29.74 30.68
C SER A 896 18.10 -28.87 29.95
N MET A 897 17.84 -29.13 28.65
CA MET A 897 16.59 -28.69 28.02
C MET A 897 15.39 -29.37 28.70
N PRO A 898 14.22 -28.71 28.83
CA PRO A 898 13.07 -29.29 29.53
C PRO A 898 12.41 -30.43 28.76
N PRO A 899 12.18 -31.61 29.37
CA PRO A 899 11.42 -32.68 28.73
C PRO A 899 9.91 -32.40 28.76
N CYS A 900 9.25 -32.56 27.61
CA CYS A 900 7.79 -32.58 27.50
C CYS A 900 7.19 -33.79 28.23
N THR A 901 6.95 -33.66 29.53
CA THR A 901 6.20 -34.65 30.33
C THR A 901 5.14 -33.96 31.18
N SER A 902 3.88 -34.33 30.94
CA SER A 902 2.77 -33.92 31.78
C SER A 902 2.78 -34.71 33.09
N LYS A 903 2.80 -34.01 34.24
CA LYS A 903 2.09 -34.36 35.49
C LYS A 903 2.51 -33.48 36.67
N HIS A 904 1.77 -32.39 36.87
CA HIS A 904 1.14 -31.93 38.12
C HIS A 904 -0.01 -31.05 37.59
N ARG A 905 -1.29 -31.46 37.54
CA ARG A 905 -2.11 -32.27 38.47
C ARG A 905 -2.13 -31.75 39.91
N LEU A 906 -2.31 -30.44 40.05
CA LEU A 906 -3.18 -29.93 41.11
C LEU A 906 -4.64 -30.06 40.64
N THR A 907 -5.20 -31.26 40.79
CA THR A 907 -6.65 -31.41 40.80
C THR A 907 -7.15 -30.82 42.11
N LEU A 908 -7.89 -29.70 42.05
CA LEU A 908 -8.69 -29.28 43.19
C LEU A 908 -9.90 -30.24 43.25
N ASP A 909 -9.78 -31.33 44.00
CA ASP A 909 -10.89 -32.26 44.22
C ASP A 909 -11.98 -31.57 45.05
N ILE A 910 -12.88 -30.88 44.34
CA ILE A 910 -14.11 -30.34 44.91
C ILE A 910 -15.06 -31.52 45.14
N HIS A 911 -14.82 -32.27 46.20
CA HIS A 911 -15.82 -33.17 46.77
C HIS A 911 -17.00 -32.34 47.28
N SER A 912 -18.00 -32.16 46.41
CA SER A 912 -19.33 -31.61 46.71
C SER A 912 -19.35 -30.24 47.40
N VAL A 913 -19.09 -29.16 46.66
CA VAL A 913 -19.40 -27.80 47.16
C VAL A 913 -20.82 -27.40 46.76
N LYS A 914 -21.72 -27.47 47.74
CA LYS A 914 -22.92 -26.63 47.78
C LYS A 914 -22.46 -25.22 48.19
N THR A 915 -22.75 -24.20 47.37
CA THR A 915 -22.46 -22.75 47.56
C THR A 915 -20.98 -22.32 47.52
N ALA A 916 -20.67 -21.30 46.71
CA ALA A 916 -19.34 -20.71 46.59
C ALA A 916 -19.22 -19.38 47.37
N LYS A 917 -18.01 -19.06 47.85
CA LYS A 917 -17.65 -17.82 48.55
C LYS A 917 -16.32 -17.31 47.99
N ILE A 918 -16.18 -16.00 47.81
CA ILE A 918 -14.99 -15.36 47.22
C ILE A 918 -13.96 -15.05 48.30
N GLU A 919 -12.70 -15.45 48.08
CA GLU A 919 -11.52 -15.01 48.83
C GLU A 919 -10.34 -14.75 47.88
N PRO A 920 -9.43 -13.80 48.20
CA PRO A 920 -9.38 -13.00 49.43
C PRO A 920 -10.41 -11.87 49.47
N ALA A 921 -10.94 -11.61 50.67
CA ALA A 921 -12.15 -10.79 50.88
C ALA A 921 -12.02 -9.28 50.55
N TRP A 922 -10.85 -8.78 50.14
CA TRP A 922 -10.65 -7.36 49.79
C TRP A 922 -11.13 -7.01 48.37
N LEU A 923 -11.34 -8.00 47.51
CA LEU A 923 -12.01 -7.82 46.20
C LEU A 923 -13.50 -7.47 46.32
N ALA A 924 -14.10 -7.61 47.51
CA ALA A 924 -15.52 -7.34 47.76
C ALA A 924 -15.82 -5.89 48.22
N ARG A 925 -15.05 -4.89 47.76
CA ARG A 925 -15.31 -3.47 48.08
C ARG A 925 -16.12 -2.77 46.99
N ASN A 926 -17.29 -2.25 47.39
CA ASN A 926 -18.34 -1.69 46.53
C ASN A 926 -18.03 -0.30 45.91
N SER A 927 -16.87 -0.11 45.26
CA SER A 927 -16.49 1.20 44.70
C SER A 927 -15.66 1.14 43.42
N LEU A 928 -16.03 0.28 42.47
CA LEU A 928 -15.50 0.29 41.09
C LEU A 928 -16.64 0.19 40.07
N PRO A 929 -16.91 1.23 39.27
CA PRO A 929 -17.86 1.15 38.18
C PRO A 929 -17.23 0.54 36.92
N ARG A 930 -17.92 -0.43 36.30
CA ARG A 930 -17.75 -0.91 34.91
C ARG A 930 -16.40 -1.58 34.57
N ARG A 931 -16.29 -2.88 34.87
CA ARG A 931 -15.63 -3.86 33.97
C ARG A 931 -16.45 -5.16 33.92
N VAL A 932 -16.50 -5.77 32.75
CA VAL A 932 -16.89 -7.18 32.58
C VAL A 932 -15.71 -8.04 33.03
N VAL A 933 -15.99 -9.18 33.66
CA VAL A 933 -14.98 -10.20 34.00
C VAL A 933 -15.49 -11.51 33.42
N ASP A 934 -14.84 -11.98 32.36
CA ASP A 934 -15.17 -13.25 31.73
C ASP A 934 -14.64 -14.42 32.59
N TYR A 935 -15.50 -15.43 32.81
CA TYR A 935 -15.12 -16.68 33.45
C TYR A 935 -15.24 -17.83 32.46
N VAL A 936 -14.14 -18.51 32.19
CA VAL A 936 -14.15 -19.78 31.46
C VAL A 936 -14.30 -20.92 32.46
N VAL A 937 -15.44 -21.63 32.43
CA VAL A 937 -15.65 -22.86 33.22
C VAL A 937 -15.56 -24.06 32.29
N THR A 938 -14.49 -24.83 32.42
CA THR A 938 -14.31 -26.10 31.72
C THR A 938 -15.05 -27.23 32.44
N LEU A 939 -16.04 -27.83 31.76
CA LEU A 939 -16.70 -29.04 32.21
C LEU A 939 -16.17 -30.23 31.40
N ASN A 940 -15.63 -31.24 32.09
CA ASN A 940 -15.33 -32.53 31.47
C ASN A 940 -16.63 -33.26 31.13
N GLN A 941 -16.67 -33.96 29.99
CA GLN A 941 -17.83 -34.76 29.60
C GLN A 941 -17.94 -36.02 30.46
N ASP A 942 -18.84 -35.96 31.44
CA ASP A 942 -19.40 -37.10 32.18
C ASP A 942 -20.68 -37.58 31.46
N THR A 943 -20.95 -38.88 31.51
CA THR A 943 -22.19 -39.51 31.05
C THR A 943 -23.45 -38.85 31.64
N ALA A 944 -23.36 -38.30 32.86
CA ALA A 944 -24.41 -37.51 33.50
C ALA A 944 -24.70 -36.18 32.75
N THR A 945 -23.66 -35.49 32.27
CA THR A 945 -23.80 -34.25 31.48
C THR A 945 -24.44 -34.54 30.12
N GLU A 946 -24.08 -35.67 29.50
CA GLU A 946 -24.66 -36.10 28.24
C GLU A 946 -26.15 -36.50 28.37
N GLN A 947 -26.53 -37.13 29.49
CA GLN A 947 -27.94 -37.40 29.80
C GLN A 947 -28.74 -36.12 30.11
N ALA A 948 -28.16 -35.15 30.81
CA ALA A 948 -28.82 -33.88 31.09
C ALA A 948 -29.13 -33.10 29.79
N TRP A 949 -28.16 -33.05 28.87
CA TRP A 949 -28.33 -32.42 27.55
C TRP A 949 -29.46 -33.07 26.73
N ARG A 950 -29.51 -34.40 26.69
CA ARG A 950 -30.55 -35.17 25.97
C ARG A 950 -31.97 -34.99 26.54
N ASN A 951 -32.10 -34.46 27.76
CA ASN A 951 -33.39 -34.28 28.45
C ASN A 951 -33.93 -32.84 28.39
N LEU A 952 -33.21 -31.88 27.80
CA LEU A 952 -33.69 -30.51 27.61
C LEU A 952 -34.87 -30.47 26.61
N ARG A 953 -35.98 -29.85 27.00
CA ARG A 953 -37.10 -29.52 26.12
C ARG A 953 -37.38 -28.01 26.11
N PRO A 954 -37.88 -27.43 25.01
CA PRO A 954 -38.34 -26.04 24.98
C PRO A 954 -39.48 -25.82 25.98
N LEU A 955 -39.53 -24.63 26.57
CA LEU A 955 -40.70 -24.16 27.31
C LEU A 955 -41.87 -23.92 26.34
N GLU A 956 -43.10 -24.24 26.75
CA GLU A 956 -44.29 -23.98 25.94
C GLU A 956 -44.44 -22.48 25.63
N GLY A 957 -44.62 -22.17 24.35
CA GLY A 957 -44.87 -20.80 23.86
C GLY A 957 -43.70 -20.12 23.13
N ALA A 958 -42.49 -20.68 23.13
CA ALA A 958 -41.34 -20.11 22.41
C ALA A 958 -41.22 -20.64 20.96
N SER A 959 -41.49 -19.79 19.96
CA SER A 959 -41.24 -20.13 18.55
C SER A 959 -39.76 -19.96 18.20
N VAL A 960 -39.04 -21.07 18.02
CA VAL A 960 -37.62 -21.03 17.64
C VAL A 960 -37.47 -20.81 16.13
N LYS A 961 -36.78 -19.74 15.72
CA LYS A 961 -36.18 -19.63 14.38
C LYS A 961 -34.68 -19.94 14.49
N SER A 962 -34.20 -20.81 13.60
CA SER A 962 -32.82 -21.31 13.47
C SER A 962 -32.16 -21.86 14.75
N TRP A 963 -32.16 -23.18 14.90
CA TRP A 963 -30.99 -23.88 15.45
C TRP A 963 -29.93 -23.90 14.34
N ASN A 964 -28.74 -23.37 14.59
CA ASN A 964 -27.60 -23.60 13.72
C ASN A 964 -26.33 -23.77 14.55
N HIS A 965 -25.89 -25.02 14.73
CA HIS A 965 -24.50 -25.42 14.96
C HIS A 965 -24.40 -26.95 14.98
N THR A 966 -23.52 -27.51 14.15
CA THR A 966 -22.70 -28.65 14.56
C THR A 966 -21.31 -28.54 13.94
N CYS A 967 -20.32 -28.13 14.74
CA CYS A 967 -18.99 -28.68 14.56
C CYS A 967 -19.08 -30.21 14.71
N ARG A 968 -18.55 -30.96 13.75
CA ARG A 968 -18.37 -32.41 13.86
C ARG A 968 -16.90 -32.74 14.05
N GLN A 969 -16.38 -32.52 15.25
CA GLN A 969 -15.20 -33.23 15.74
C GLN A 969 -15.50 -33.76 17.14
N ARG A 970 -15.24 -35.05 17.37
CA ARG A 970 -15.26 -35.64 18.71
C ARG A 970 -13.95 -35.26 19.40
N HIS A 971 -13.99 -35.11 20.72
CA HIS A 971 -12.84 -34.98 21.65
C HIS A 971 -12.26 -33.58 21.98
N SER A 972 -13.00 -32.48 21.79
CA SER A 972 -12.63 -31.16 22.35
C SER A 972 -13.63 -30.64 23.41
N PRO A 973 -13.18 -29.83 24.41
CA PRO A 973 -14.04 -29.36 25.51
C PRO A 973 -15.17 -28.43 25.07
N ILE A 974 -16.28 -28.43 25.80
CA ILE A 974 -17.40 -27.50 25.59
C ILE A 974 -17.14 -26.22 26.38
N ALA A 975 -17.03 -25.09 25.68
CA ALA A 975 -17.15 -23.76 26.28
C ALA A 975 -18.64 -23.38 26.36
N ILE A 976 -19.11 -22.96 27.54
CA ILE A 976 -20.46 -22.42 27.74
C ILE A 976 -20.34 -20.92 27.99
N ASN A 977 -20.81 -20.10 27.05
CA ASN A 977 -20.94 -18.67 27.23
C ASN A 977 -22.32 -18.36 27.85
N ILE A 978 -22.35 -17.62 28.97
CA ILE A 978 -23.59 -17.20 29.64
C ILE A 978 -23.78 -15.69 29.44
N ASP A 979 -24.41 -15.34 28.33
CA ASP A 979 -24.71 -13.96 27.97
C ASP A 979 -25.95 -13.43 28.73
N THR A 980 -25.73 -12.65 29.80
CA THR A 980 -26.82 -11.98 30.53
C THR A 980 -27.19 -10.63 29.91
N LYS A 981 -27.76 -10.65 28.69
CA LYS A 981 -28.35 -9.47 28.05
C LYS A 981 -29.59 -8.98 28.79
N GLY A 982 -29.44 -7.92 29.58
CA GLY A 982 -30.55 -7.05 29.98
C GLY A 982 -30.90 -6.07 28.85
N PRO A 983 -32.18 -5.88 28.48
CA PRO A 983 -32.55 -5.01 27.38
C PRO A 983 -32.62 -3.53 27.82
N MET A 984 -31.97 -2.63 27.08
CA MET A 984 -32.33 -1.22 27.09
C MET A 984 -33.09 -0.85 25.81
N LYS A 985 -34.40 -0.68 25.94
CA LYS A 985 -35.22 0.04 24.96
C LYS A 985 -35.17 1.53 25.28
N SER A 986 -35.11 2.35 24.24
CA SER A 986 -35.25 3.79 24.30
C SER A 986 -36.56 4.24 24.96
N TRP A 987 -36.49 5.24 25.84
CA TRP A 987 -37.61 6.13 26.15
C TRP A 987 -37.11 7.57 26.36
N THR A 988 -37.93 8.51 25.89
CA THR A 988 -37.66 9.95 25.75
C THR A 988 -37.70 10.71 27.07
N MET A 989 -37.06 11.90 27.11
CA MET A 989 -37.33 12.89 28.15
C MET A 989 -38.78 13.40 28.04
N ALA A 990 -39.60 13.14 29.05
CA ALA A 990 -40.77 13.96 29.38
C ALA A 990 -41.12 13.85 30.88
N SER A 991 -40.84 14.93 31.62
CA SER A 991 -41.53 15.37 32.84
C SER A 991 -42.16 14.33 33.79
N LEU A 992 -41.60 14.18 35.00
CA LEU A 992 -42.44 14.10 36.20
C LEU A 992 -41.75 14.67 37.47
N ARG A 993 -42.46 15.58 38.15
CA ARG A 993 -42.18 15.96 39.55
C ARG A 993 -42.72 14.85 40.47
N LEU A 994 -42.01 14.48 41.54
CA LEU A 994 -42.53 14.49 42.93
C LEU A 994 -41.56 13.84 43.96
N ARG A 995 -41.03 14.69 44.84
CA ARG A 995 -40.87 14.54 46.30
C ARG A 995 -40.22 13.29 46.94
N TYR A 996 -39.12 13.58 47.65
CA TYR A 996 -38.79 13.19 49.04
C TYR A 996 -38.65 11.70 49.42
N GLY A 997 -37.47 11.38 49.97
CA GLY A 997 -37.42 11.17 51.42
C GLY A 997 -36.52 10.05 51.97
N LEU A 998 -35.31 10.43 52.44
CA LEU A 998 -34.56 9.80 53.56
C LEU A 998 -34.03 8.36 53.29
N MET A 999 -32.93 7.87 53.86
CA MET A 999 -31.85 8.48 54.65
C MET A 999 -30.59 7.61 54.55
N ARG A 1000 -29.41 8.27 54.50
CA ARG A 1000 -28.13 7.90 55.14
C ARG A 1000 -27.71 6.42 55.22
N GLY A 1001 -26.56 6.13 54.62
CA GLY A 1001 -25.76 4.91 54.78
C GLY A 1001 -24.48 5.07 53.96
#